data_AF-A0A4Y6KS59-F1
#
_entry.id   AF-A0A4Y6KS59-F1
#
_cell.length_a   1.000
_cell.length_b   1.000
_cell.length_c   1.000
_cell.angle_alpha   90.00
_cell.angle_beta   90.00
_cell.angle_gamma   90.00
#
_symmetry.space_group_name_H-M   'P 1'
#
loop_
_entity.id
_entity.type
_entity.pdbx_description
1 polymer ?
#
loop_
_entity_poly.entity_id
_entity_poly.type
_entity_poly.pdbx_seq_one_letter_code
_entity_poly.pdbx_strand_id
1 'polypeptide(L)'
;MKTQISRDTFQPARHYSGVQLQQGRMIVDADWNELDAIVRSRLEAALADAVSSGAPRAGGLALFLDGANLRLRPGRLYVDGLPAALDGPAAGLALTAQPDYPNAPPLPAGDLRFYADVWERSVSALEDPALMDPGLHGADTASRSQTMLQVKWCLPATDPLDADVNPPLGNAPLSLRLRSIATAGDPCDPCAAEVEVDERIGNYLFRVEVHDVAQSGGNTLLTLKWSRDNGAEAYAVGFTPAGFGQGSWVWEYFDAATEKQLGNHLTAAFQPRRGILSETFDTPTGAGDPKTFVRQWDGYATINLTTGALVAGMDRGAALSTALAALAHGHVEIAGGTLAINLELLELSLPLAGRRFLPGDYWLATVREAVQASGDLVLDAAPPAGVRHHYLELGQRIGGALVPPPGVTADAHRRRLAFPPLADVHAADVAFTEPAGCSGLYAGAPNVQEALARICQIGAEDIGFTLPEPLPPNTVASLLATQLGAGWPDLDGQPKTPSVQDMLLALLLQANAGALPYTLPGCTATPNTVGQLLGLAPGPSTVGSVLQQLLCNFTGDRLPLNPATLTCTDLLESGETTVQGGLDFLCRTRLSSCSVAVPVGQLDTLLREFAASARTDLWLCMMPGEHPIGAALALAGKRSLRISAAAAGASAMVLQSGVVSLEAQELGLEGIRVQCASGARMVLRANRIVASRCAFTRTSSNPALPPMLRLEARAANAELIWRDNLMSDTWSRPIQGGGTVFDPDLVGNATVNAALDVFRNNAGIFEDQAAYRTALDGLTDAVAGMSGSDRLAWRNRIDAGATAGTGAIRDAAAGRGAPLGRALARDTLALRSSDLAMRSTDAGRLFASGDLFSSALLADTQPLLARASVGSGTVESNRATVSSAIDRINAAGNNRAEIAEVLADDLIVLLYEFGYGVALGIASNQLSGSLTDNHFDGEVLLMNGLESGLDPRDVTLTQRTGAAAQTPVNGSGHLSLTGNRIRRLWTRLPNGSVSGNALTQTVPGYGSVSLSGNQLIDYGHSLAAAVLTMQGNRLINRGAQNGPAPIGRFVTNRAALTGNVAEMGEDFSFVTVAANILGNAANVLVVSKI
;
A
#
# COMPACT_ATOMS: atom_id res chain seq x y z
N MET A 1 -29.53 -34.59 3.21
CA MET A 1 -29.79 -36.03 3.08
C MET A 1 -28.75 -36.87 3.82
N LYS A 2 -29.00 -38.15 4.11
CA LYS A 2 -28.00 -39.07 4.70
C LYS A 2 -27.29 -39.86 3.61
N THR A 3 -26.07 -40.31 3.89
CA THR A 3 -25.20 -40.94 2.90
C THR A 3 -24.69 -42.28 3.40
N GLN A 4 -24.48 -43.23 2.50
CA GLN A 4 -23.89 -44.53 2.83
C GLN A 4 -22.39 -44.36 2.89
N ILE A 5 -21.85 -44.30 4.11
CA ILE A 5 -20.42 -44.04 4.36
C ILE A 5 -19.85 -45.07 5.31
N SER A 6 -18.55 -45.36 5.16
CA SER A 6 -17.79 -46.08 6.17
C SER A 6 -17.68 -45.29 7.50
N ARG A 7 -17.12 -45.95 8.51
CA ARG A 7 -16.85 -45.34 9.82
C ARG A 7 -16.09 -44.01 9.68
N ASP A 8 -16.46 -43.03 10.48
CA ASP A 8 -15.66 -41.81 10.65
C ASP A 8 -14.44 -42.14 11.52
N THR A 9 -13.25 -41.79 11.02
CA THR A 9 -11.97 -42.02 11.70
C THR A 9 -11.26 -40.73 12.10
N PHE A 10 -11.80 -39.56 11.71
CA PHE A 10 -11.17 -38.28 11.96
C PHE A 10 -11.10 -37.98 13.48
N GLN A 11 -9.88 -37.84 13.98
CA GLN A 11 -9.61 -37.53 15.39
C GLN A 11 -8.82 -36.22 15.51
N PRO A 12 -9.48 -35.06 15.71
CA PRO A 12 -8.81 -33.76 15.72
C PRO A 12 -7.73 -33.65 16.82
N ALA A 13 -7.93 -34.32 17.97
CA ALA A 13 -6.97 -34.33 19.08
C ALA A 13 -5.66 -35.09 18.79
N ARG A 14 -5.62 -35.92 17.74
CA ARG A 14 -4.39 -36.63 17.32
C ARG A 14 -3.51 -35.78 16.41
N HIS A 15 -4.00 -34.64 15.93
CA HIS A 15 -3.29 -33.71 15.06
C HIS A 15 -2.70 -34.37 13.79
N TYR A 16 -3.42 -35.34 13.21
CA TYR A 16 -3.02 -35.90 11.92
C TYR A 16 -3.06 -34.83 10.83
N SER A 17 -2.01 -34.80 10.00
CA SER A 17 -1.83 -33.79 8.97
C SER A 17 -2.22 -34.25 7.56
N GLY A 18 -2.59 -35.52 7.41
CA GLY A 18 -3.05 -36.13 6.16
C GLY A 18 -3.07 -37.65 6.25
N VAL A 19 -3.49 -38.30 5.18
CA VAL A 19 -3.61 -39.76 5.04
C VAL A 19 -2.67 -40.26 3.96
N GLN A 20 -2.02 -41.41 4.17
CA GLN A 20 -1.05 -42.02 3.25
C GLN A 20 -1.48 -43.43 2.87
N LEU A 21 -1.83 -43.63 1.59
CA LEU A 21 -2.17 -44.96 1.07
C LEU A 21 -0.92 -45.84 1.01
N GLN A 22 -1.02 -47.07 1.54
CA GLN A 22 0.09 -48.01 1.58
C GLN A 22 0.02 -48.98 0.38
N GLN A 23 1.19 -49.25 -0.23
CA GLN A 23 1.29 -50.19 -1.34
C GLN A 23 0.85 -51.60 -0.91
N GLY A 24 -0.01 -52.22 -1.71
CA GLY A 24 -0.50 -53.59 -1.48
C GLY A 24 -1.53 -53.72 -0.35
N ARG A 25 -2.05 -52.61 0.18
CA ARG A 25 -3.16 -52.60 1.15
C ARG A 25 -4.49 -52.29 0.45
N MET A 26 -5.58 -52.73 1.07
CA MET A 26 -6.95 -52.40 0.65
C MET A 26 -7.14 -50.88 0.77
N ILE A 27 -7.71 -50.27 -0.27
CA ILE A 27 -8.14 -48.86 -0.22
C ILE A 27 -9.58 -48.85 0.27
N VAL A 28 -9.86 -48.06 1.30
CA VAL A 28 -11.21 -47.86 1.84
C VAL A 28 -11.60 -46.40 1.73
N ASP A 29 -12.89 -46.14 1.54
CA ASP A 29 -13.46 -44.79 1.48
C ASP A 29 -13.26 -44.01 2.79
N ALA A 30 -13.20 -44.71 3.94
CA ALA A 30 -12.93 -44.10 5.25
C ALA A 30 -11.64 -43.26 5.27
N ASP A 31 -10.58 -43.73 4.59
CA ASP A 31 -9.27 -43.06 4.53
C ASP A 31 -9.35 -41.75 3.73
N TRP A 32 -10.16 -41.73 2.66
CA TRP A 32 -10.37 -40.52 1.85
C TRP A 32 -11.27 -39.51 2.55
N ASN A 33 -12.30 -39.99 3.25
CA ASN A 33 -13.18 -39.13 4.06
C ASN A 33 -12.40 -38.47 5.20
N GLU A 34 -11.49 -39.21 5.86
CA GLU A 34 -10.59 -38.64 6.87
C GLU A 34 -9.63 -37.61 6.26
N LEU A 35 -9.07 -37.87 5.07
CA LEU A 35 -8.21 -36.90 4.38
C LEU A 35 -8.94 -35.57 4.12
N ASP A 36 -10.18 -35.64 3.60
CA ASP A 36 -11.00 -34.46 3.33
C ASP A 36 -11.30 -33.68 4.62
N ALA A 37 -11.69 -34.37 5.69
CA ALA A 37 -11.91 -33.76 7.00
C ALA A 37 -10.66 -33.07 7.56
N ILE A 38 -9.48 -33.69 7.43
CA ILE A 38 -8.20 -33.10 7.86
C ILE A 38 -7.89 -31.83 7.05
N VAL A 39 -8.02 -31.88 5.72
CA VAL A 39 -7.74 -30.72 4.85
C VAL A 39 -8.68 -29.56 5.17
N ARG A 40 -9.97 -29.85 5.31
CA ARG A 40 -11.01 -28.87 5.66
C ARG A 40 -10.74 -28.22 7.02
N SER A 41 -10.55 -29.03 8.06
CA SER A 41 -10.28 -28.53 9.42
C SER A 41 -9.06 -27.62 9.49
N ARG A 42 -8.00 -27.91 8.71
CA ARG A 42 -6.81 -27.07 8.65
C ARG A 42 -7.05 -25.75 7.91
N LEU A 43 -7.84 -25.76 6.84
CA LEU A 43 -8.22 -24.55 6.12
C LEU A 43 -9.10 -23.65 7.00
N GLU A 44 -10.11 -24.22 7.64
CA GLU A 44 -11.00 -23.50 8.57
C GLU A 44 -10.21 -22.91 9.73
N ALA A 45 -9.28 -23.65 10.34
CA ALA A 45 -8.42 -23.13 11.40
C ALA A 45 -7.57 -21.94 10.90
N ALA A 46 -6.97 -22.03 9.72
CA ALA A 46 -6.19 -20.95 9.14
C ALA A 46 -7.05 -19.70 8.83
N LEU A 47 -8.29 -19.90 8.37
CA LEU A 47 -9.25 -18.82 8.12
C LEU A 47 -9.78 -18.23 9.43
N ALA A 48 -9.96 -19.05 10.47
CA ALA A 48 -10.35 -18.59 11.80
C ALA A 48 -9.29 -17.68 12.40
N ASP A 49 -8.00 -18.01 12.23
CA ASP A 49 -6.87 -17.19 12.66
C ASP A 49 -6.75 -15.87 11.86
N ALA A 50 -7.10 -15.88 10.57
CA ALA A 50 -6.93 -14.73 9.68
C ALA A 50 -8.13 -13.76 9.67
N VAL A 51 -9.36 -14.29 9.68
CA VAL A 51 -10.61 -13.53 9.50
C VAL A 51 -11.57 -13.73 10.67
N SER A 52 -11.56 -14.92 11.28
CA SER A 52 -12.57 -15.35 12.27
C SER A 52 -13.98 -15.25 11.66
N SER A 53 -14.84 -14.37 12.19
CA SER A 53 -16.23 -14.21 11.77
C SER A 53 -16.49 -12.80 11.20
N GLY A 54 -16.85 -12.70 9.93
CA GLY A 54 -17.09 -11.41 9.25
C GLY A 54 -17.40 -11.53 7.75
N ALA A 55 -17.56 -10.39 7.06
CA ALA A 55 -17.81 -10.32 5.62
C ALA A 55 -16.74 -9.47 4.91
N PRO A 56 -16.24 -9.91 3.73
CA PRO A 56 -15.25 -9.16 2.98
C PRO A 56 -15.84 -7.85 2.46
N ARG A 57 -15.03 -6.79 2.41
CA ARG A 57 -15.41 -5.45 1.91
C ARG A 57 -16.00 -5.52 0.50
N ALA A 58 -15.38 -6.30 -0.37
CA ALA A 58 -15.83 -6.52 -1.73
C ALA A 58 -16.54 -7.88 -1.83
N GLY A 59 -17.78 -7.88 -2.28
CA GLY A 59 -18.58 -9.10 -2.46
C GLY A 59 -19.02 -9.77 -1.16
N GLY A 60 -19.00 -9.06 -0.03
CA GLY A 60 -19.52 -9.55 1.25
C GLY A 60 -21.03 -9.50 1.35
N LEU A 61 -21.60 -10.44 2.10
CA LEU A 61 -23.01 -10.43 2.48
C LEU A 61 -23.29 -9.25 3.42
N ALA A 62 -24.40 -8.53 3.19
CA ALA A 62 -24.79 -7.42 4.04
C ALA A 62 -26.32 -7.28 4.14
N LEU A 63 -26.79 -6.79 5.29
CA LEU A 63 -28.16 -6.29 5.45
C LEU A 63 -28.23 -4.85 4.97
N PHE A 64 -29.31 -4.49 4.26
CA PHE A 64 -29.57 -3.10 3.88
C PHE A 64 -31.07 -2.82 3.79
N LEU A 65 -31.42 -1.53 3.89
CA LEU A 65 -32.79 -1.05 3.74
C LEU A 65 -32.99 -0.51 2.32
N ASP A 66 -34.07 -0.95 1.67
CA ASP A 66 -34.58 -0.45 0.40
C ASP A 66 -35.94 0.22 0.66
N GLY A 67 -35.89 1.52 0.95
CA GLY A 67 -37.01 2.22 1.59
C GLY A 67 -37.27 1.66 3.00
N ALA A 68 -38.48 1.15 3.24
CA ALA A 68 -38.84 0.48 4.49
C ALA A 68 -38.57 -1.04 4.49
N ASN A 69 -38.17 -1.61 3.34
CA ASN A 69 -38.00 -3.05 3.18
C ASN A 69 -36.59 -3.48 3.54
N LEU A 70 -36.46 -4.46 4.44
CA LEU A 70 -35.18 -5.06 4.76
C LEU A 70 -34.81 -6.12 3.72
N ARG A 71 -33.59 -6.01 3.17
CA ARG A 71 -33.08 -6.90 2.13
C ARG A 71 -31.67 -7.39 2.47
N LEU A 72 -31.32 -8.52 1.87
CA LEU A 72 -30.00 -9.13 1.89
C LEU A 72 -29.27 -8.81 0.59
N ARG A 73 -28.03 -8.34 0.69
CA ARG A 73 -27.12 -8.29 -0.43
C ARG A 73 -26.44 -9.66 -0.56
N PRO A 74 -26.58 -10.36 -1.70
CA PRO A 74 -25.84 -11.58 -1.99
C PRO A 74 -24.33 -11.34 -1.87
N GLY A 75 -23.61 -12.34 -1.37
CA GLY A 75 -22.18 -12.22 -1.10
C GLY A 75 -21.66 -13.31 -0.17
N ARG A 76 -20.39 -13.16 0.22
CA ARG A 76 -19.67 -14.11 1.08
C ARG A 76 -19.70 -13.68 2.54
N LEU A 77 -19.63 -14.67 3.42
CA LEU A 77 -19.55 -14.51 4.86
C LEU A 77 -18.61 -15.59 5.41
N TYR A 78 -17.85 -15.29 6.45
CA TYR A 78 -17.06 -16.27 7.19
C TYR A 78 -17.60 -16.31 8.61
N VAL A 79 -17.81 -17.51 9.16
CA VAL A 79 -18.23 -17.69 10.56
C VAL A 79 -17.34 -18.76 11.17
N ASP A 80 -16.55 -18.38 12.17
CA ASP A 80 -15.53 -19.21 12.82
C ASP A 80 -14.55 -19.82 11.80
N GLY A 81 -14.20 -19.07 10.75
CA GLY A 81 -13.35 -19.54 9.66
C GLY A 81 -14.06 -20.36 8.57
N LEU A 82 -15.32 -20.77 8.78
CA LEU A 82 -16.11 -21.49 7.78
C LEU A 82 -16.64 -20.51 6.71
N PRO A 83 -16.23 -20.65 5.43
CA PRO A 83 -16.74 -19.80 4.35
C PRO A 83 -18.17 -20.21 3.94
N ALA A 84 -19.03 -19.21 3.79
CA ALA A 84 -20.40 -19.36 3.30
C ALA A 84 -20.70 -18.30 2.22
N ALA A 85 -21.59 -18.63 1.30
CA ALA A 85 -21.97 -17.74 0.21
C ALA A 85 -23.49 -17.74 0.02
N LEU A 86 -24.04 -16.57 -0.25
CA LEU A 86 -25.42 -16.40 -0.68
C LEU A 86 -25.40 -15.86 -2.11
N ASP A 87 -25.93 -16.64 -3.05
CA ASP A 87 -26.10 -16.22 -4.43
C ASP A 87 -27.44 -15.53 -4.64
N GLY A 88 -27.47 -14.55 -5.56
CA GLY A 88 -28.70 -13.83 -5.89
C GLY A 88 -28.49 -12.59 -6.76
N PRO A 89 -29.58 -11.87 -7.08
CA PRO A 89 -29.52 -10.67 -7.90
C PRO A 89 -28.83 -9.51 -7.15
N ALA A 90 -28.09 -8.67 -7.89
CA ALA A 90 -27.40 -7.50 -7.34
C ALA A 90 -28.34 -6.50 -6.64
N ALA A 91 -29.62 -6.47 -7.01
CA ALA A 91 -30.67 -5.66 -6.37
C ALA A 91 -31.06 -6.14 -4.96
N GLY A 92 -30.51 -7.27 -4.49
CA GLY A 92 -30.78 -7.84 -3.19
C GLY A 92 -31.98 -8.79 -3.15
N LEU A 93 -32.02 -9.61 -2.10
CA LEU A 93 -33.06 -10.62 -1.83
C LEU A 93 -33.89 -10.21 -0.62
N ALA A 94 -35.17 -10.56 -0.59
CA ALA A 94 -35.92 -10.50 0.67
C ALA A 94 -35.40 -11.59 1.63
N LEU A 95 -35.42 -11.33 2.94
CA LEU A 95 -35.01 -12.33 3.94
C LEU A 95 -35.85 -13.62 3.85
N THR A 96 -37.08 -13.53 3.38
CA THR A 96 -37.97 -14.69 3.19
C THR A 96 -37.77 -15.43 1.87
N ALA A 97 -36.92 -14.90 0.98
CA ALA A 97 -36.66 -15.44 -0.37
C ALA A 97 -35.25 -16.03 -0.50
N GLN A 98 -34.62 -16.39 0.62
CA GLN A 98 -33.29 -17.01 0.64
C GLN A 98 -33.36 -18.43 0.04
N PRO A 99 -32.54 -18.77 -0.97
CA PRO A 99 -32.55 -20.11 -1.59
C PRO A 99 -32.25 -21.25 -0.62
N ASP A 100 -31.44 -20.95 0.39
CA ASP A 100 -31.02 -21.90 1.41
C ASP A 100 -31.89 -21.88 2.66
N TYR A 101 -32.85 -20.96 2.75
CA TYR A 101 -33.86 -20.94 3.80
C TYR A 101 -35.27 -21.02 3.23
N PRO A 102 -35.65 -22.14 2.59
CA PRO A 102 -36.99 -22.33 2.03
C PRO A 102 -38.03 -22.26 3.15
N ASN A 103 -39.25 -21.81 2.85
CA ASN A 103 -40.36 -21.69 3.81
C ASN A 103 -40.01 -20.87 5.08
N ALA A 104 -39.16 -19.85 4.94
CA ALA A 104 -38.89 -18.91 6.02
C ALA A 104 -40.20 -18.24 6.52
N PRO A 105 -40.35 -18.00 7.84
CA PRO A 105 -41.54 -17.34 8.35
C PRO A 105 -41.62 -15.89 7.83
N PRO A 106 -42.81 -15.27 7.80
CA PRO A 106 -42.92 -13.85 7.49
C PRO A 106 -42.08 -13.01 8.44
N LEU A 107 -41.38 -11.99 7.90
CA LEU A 107 -40.59 -11.06 8.71
C LEU A 107 -41.54 -10.15 9.53
N PRO A 108 -41.51 -10.17 10.88
CA PRO A 108 -42.36 -9.31 11.68
C PRO A 108 -42.06 -7.82 11.45
N ALA A 109 -43.06 -6.97 11.68
CA ALA A 109 -42.84 -5.53 11.81
C ALA A 109 -42.20 -5.19 13.17
N GLY A 110 -41.46 -4.08 13.24
CA GLY A 110 -40.83 -3.60 14.48
C GLY A 110 -39.38 -4.05 14.66
N ASP A 111 -38.93 -3.96 15.91
CA ASP A 111 -37.51 -4.11 16.25
C ASP A 111 -37.10 -5.59 16.30
N LEU A 112 -35.97 -5.92 15.67
CA LEU A 112 -35.47 -7.30 15.54
C LEU A 112 -33.94 -7.34 15.57
N ARG A 113 -33.38 -8.47 16.01
CA ARG A 113 -31.97 -8.84 15.85
C ARG A 113 -31.83 -9.85 14.71
N PHE A 114 -30.76 -9.73 13.93
CA PHE A 114 -30.47 -10.60 12.79
C PHE A 114 -29.14 -11.32 12.97
N TYR A 115 -29.11 -12.59 12.61
CA TYR A 115 -27.91 -13.42 12.67
C TYR A 115 -27.86 -14.38 11.48
N ALA A 116 -26.66 -14.69 11.03
CA ALA A 116 -26.41 -15.79 10.11
C ALA A 116 -26.26 -17.08 10.91
N ASP A 117 -26.90 -18.14 10.42
CA ASP A 117 -26.71 -19.52 10.82
C ASP A 117 -26.05 -20.26 9.65
N VAL A 118 -24.82 -20.71 9.87
CA VAL A 118 -23.98 -21.39 8.89
C VAL A 118 -23.68 -22.80 9.37
N TRP A 119 -23.90 -23.78 8.51
CA TRP A 119 -23.71 -25.19 8.85
C TRP A 119 -23.53 -26.02 7.59
N GLU A 120 -23.05 -27.25 7.71
CA GLU A 120 -22.85 -28.15 6.56
C GLU A 120 -23.87 -29.28 6.54
N ARG A 121 -24.29 -29.66 5.33
CA ARG A 121 -25.18 -30.78 5.09
C ARG A 121 -24.68 -31.66 3.97
N SER A 122 -25.02 -32.94 4.00
CA SER A 122 -24.82 -33.85 2.88
C SER A 122 -25.93 -33.71 1.83
N VAL A 123 -25.52 -33.74 0.57
CA VAL A 123 -26.36 -33.76 -0.64
C VAL A 123 -26.08 -35.08 -1.34
N SER A 124 -27.12 -35.86 -1.65
CA SER A 124 -26.98 -37.10 -2.44
C SER A 124 -27.70 -36.98 -3.78
N ALA A 125 -27.57 -38.02 -4.60
CA ALA A 125 -28.04 -38.01 -5.98
C ALA A 125 -29.57 -37.84 -6.14
N LEU A 126 -30.38 -38.07 -5.09
CA LEU A 126 -31.82 -37.80 -5.18
C LEU A 126 -32.13 -36.29 -5.19
N GLU A 127 -31.29 -35.48 -4.53
CA GLU A 127 -31.42 -34.02 -4.51
C GLU A 127 -30.75 -33.38 -5.74
N ASP A 128 -29.60 -33.90 -6.14
CA ASP A 128 -28.87 -33.46 -7.33
C ASP A 128 -28.57 -34.64 -8.26
N PRO A 129 -29.42 -34.86 -9.29
CA PRO A 129 -29.24 -35.95 -10.24
C PRO A 129 -27.92 -35.90 -11.03
N ALA A 130 -27.22 -34.75 -11.06
CA ALA A 130 -25.93 -34.63 -11.72
C ALA A 130 -24.81 -35.40 -11.00
N LEU A 131 -25.04 -35.85 -9.76
CA LEU A 131 -24.11 -36.71 -9.02
C LEU A 131 -24.14 -38.17 -9.49
N MET A 132 -25.14 -38.58 -10.27
CA MET A 132 -25.19 -39.90 -10.89
C MET A 132 -24.29 -39.96 -12.13
N ASP A 133 -23.47 -41.01 -12.26
CA ASP A 133 -22.58 -41.17 -13.41
C ASP A 133 -23.34 -41.80 -14.60
N PRO A 134 -23.54 -41.08 -15.72
CA PRO A 134 -24.25 -41.62 -16.87
C PRO A 134 -23.51 -42.80 -17.54
N GLY A 135 -22.19 -42.84 -17.43
CA GLY A 135 -21.33 -43.92 -17.93
C GLY A 135 -21.41 -45.20 -17.09
N LEU A 136 -21.86 -45.10 -15.83
CA LEU A 136 -22.16 -46.23 -14.96
C LEU A 136 -23.67 -46.49 -14.84
N HIS A 137 -24.43 -46.24 -15.90
CA HIS A 137 -25.88 -46.43 -15.96
C HIS A 137 -26.66 -45.67 -14.87
N GLY A 138 -26.16 -44.49 -14.46
CA GLY A 138 -26.79 -43.67 -13.43
C GLY A 138 -26.46 -44.12 -12.00
N ALA A 139 -25.36 -44.83 -11.79
CA ALA A 139 -24.91 -45.17 -10.45
C ALA A 139 -24.57 -43.91 -9.64
N ASP A 140 -25.07 -43.83 -8.41
CA ASP A 140 -24.59 -42.89 -7.40
C ASP A 140 -23.22 -43.38 -6.89
N THR A 141 -22.21 -42.54 -7.01
CA THR A 141 -20.82 -42.88 -6.63
C THR A 141 -20.40 -42.22 -5.32
N ALA A 142 -20.91 -41.04 -5.01
CA ALA A 142 -20.53 -40.26 -3.83
C ALA A 142 -21.47 -39.07 -3.61
N SER A 143 -21.81 -38.82 -2.35
CA SER A 143 -22.47 -37.58 -1.90
C SER A 143 -21.54 -36.35 -1.93
N ARG A 144 -22.09 -35.16 -1.74
CA ARG A 144 -21.34 -33.89 -1.56
C ARG A 144 -21.67 -33.26 -0.21
N SER A 145 -20.72 -32.51 0.36
CA SER A 145 -21.01 -31.56 1.43
C SER A 145 -21.44 -30.23 0.80
N GLN A 146 -22.45 -29.59 1.38
CA GLN A 146 -22.92 -28.26 1.02
C GLN A 146 -22.98 -27.40 2.27
N THR A 147 -22.27 -26.27 2.26
CA THR A 147 -22.39 -25.24 3.28
C THR A 147 -23.68 -24.44 3.08
N MET A 148 -24.47 -24.35 4.13
CA MET A 148 -25.74 -23.64 4.20
C MET A 148 -25.53 -22.26 4.82
N LEU A 149 -26.28 -21.27 4.32
CA LEU A 149 -26.28 -19.92 4.87
C LEU A 149 -27.71 -19.43 5.02
N GLN A 150 -28.16 -19.25 6.26
CA GLN A 150 -29.49 -18.78 6.57
C GLN A 150 -29.43 -17.56 7.47
N VAL A 151 -29.94 -16.43 6.99
CA VAL A 151 -30.13 -15.26 7.84
C VAL A 151 -31.48 -15.37 8.55
N LYS A 152 -31.41 -15.50 9.87
CA LYS A 152 -32.53 -15.67 10.80
C LYS A 152 -32.66 -14.45 11.70
N TRP A 153 -33.75 -14.39 12.47
CA TRP A 153 -34.03 -13.26 13.35
C TRP A 153 -34.60 -13.68 14.70
N CYS A 154 -34.54 -12.77 15.66
CA CYS A 154 -35.11 -12.95 16.99
C CYS A 154 -35.52 -11.61 17.60
N LEU A 155 -36.21 -11.66 18.73
CA LEU A 155 -36.57 -10.45 19.47
C LEU A 155 -35.30 -9.71 19.93
N PRO A 156 -35.32 -8.37 20.02
CA PRO A 156 -34.15 -7.60 20.44
C PRO A 156 -33.63 -7.87 21.85
N ALA A 157 -34.36 -8.60 22.69
CA ALA A 157 -33.89 -9.00 24.03
C ALA A 157 -33.15 -10.36 24.01
N THR A 158 -33.31 -11.16 22.96
CA THR A 158 -32.72 -12.50 22.84
C THR A 158 -31.31 -12.37 22.26
N ASP A 159 -30.32 -12.99 22.90
CA ASP A 159 -28.98 -13.13 22.35
C ASP A 159 -28.90 -14.43 21.52
N PRO A 160 -28.74 -14.36 20.19
CA PRO A 160 -28.65 -15.55 19.34
C PRO A 160 -27.28 -16.26 19.40
N LEU A 161 -26.26 -15.64 20.00
CA LEU A 161 -24.92 -16.24 20.19
C LEU A 161 -24.77 -16.91 21.55
N ASP A 162 -25.72 -16.72 22.45
CA ASP A 162 -25.74 -17.42 23.73
C ASP A 162 -25.97 -18.92 23.48
N ALA A 163 -24.95 -19.73 23.78
CA ALA A 163 -25.03 -21.19 23.65
C ALA A 163 -26.11 -21.80 24.56
N ASP A 164 -26.60 -21.03 25.55
CA ASP A 164 -27.74 -21.41 26.38
C ASP A 164 -29.10 -21.29 25.70
N VAL A 165 -29.21 -20.36 24.77
CA VAL A 165 -30.42 -20.08 24.01
C VAL A 165 -30.40 -20.77 22.65
N ASN A 166 -29.25 -20.76 21.98
CA ASN A 166 -29.06 -21.25 20.62
C ASN A 166 -27.73 -22.03 20.53
N PRO A 167 -27.73 -23.31 20.92
CA PRO A 167 -26.49 -24.08 21.01
C PRO A 167 -25.98 -24.40 19.60
N PRO A 168 -24.65 -24.32 19.35
CA PRO A 168 -24.07 -24.72 18.07
C PRO A 168 -24.19 -26.23 17.80
N LEU A 169 -24.32 -27.04 18.85
CA LEU A 169 -24.46 -28.49 18.81
C LEU A 169 -25.12 -28.95 20.11
N GLY A 170 -25.87 -30.07 20.09
CA GLY A 170 -26.38 -30.68 21.31
C GLY A 170 -25.28 -31.16 22.26
N ASN A 171 -25.65 -31.43 23.51
CA ASN A 171 -24.70 -31.80 24.57
C ASN A 171 -25.03 -33.12 25.30
N ALA A 172 -25.94 -33.91 24.73
CA ALA A 172 -26.35 -35.19 25.31
C ALA A 172 -25.35 -36.30 24.93
N PRO A 173 -24.67 -36.94 25.91
CA PRO A 173 -23.82 -38.08 25.61
C PRO A 173 -24.69 -39.32 25.38
N LEU A 174 -24.42 -40.10 24.32
CA LEU A 174 -25.16 -41.32 24.03
C LEU A 174 -24.25 -42.54 24.18
N SER A 175 -24.80 -43.60 24.78
CA SER A 175 -24.14 -44.90 24.87
C SER A 175 -24.94 -45.97 24.15
N LEU A 176 -24.25 -46.88 23.46
CA LEU A 176 -24.83 -48.04 22.79
C LEU A 176 -24.06 -49.29 23.20
N ARG A 177 -24.79 -50.29 23.68
CA ARG A 177 -24.26 -51.60 24.09
C ARG A 177 -24.94 -52.71 23.30
N LEU A 178 -24.19 -53.73 22.90
CA LEU A 178 -24.75 -54.94 22.30
C LEU A 178 -25.55 -55.73 23.35
N ARG A 179 -26.80 -56.07 23.05
CA ARG A 179 -27.65 -56.80 23.99
C ARG A 179 -27.19 -58.26 24.13
N SER A 180 -27.37 -58.80 25.33
CA SER A 180 -27.30 -60.24 25.59
C SER A 180 -28.69 -60.83 25.47
N ILE A 181 -28.93 -61.51 24.35
CA ILE A 181 -30.18 -62.21 24.10
C ILE A 181 -30.02 -63.60 24.69
N ALA A 182 -30.45 -63.78 25.94
CA ALA A 182 -30.61 -65.10 26.53
C ALA A 182 -32.02 -65.61 26.21
N THR A 183 -32.13 -66.74 25.50
CA THR A 183 -33.39 -67.48 25.40
C THR A 183 -33.56 -68.35 26.65
N ALA A 184 -34.80 -68.42 27.15
CA ALA A 184 -35.14 -69.30 28.26
C ALA A 184 -34.80 -70.76 27.93
N GLY A 185 -34.27 -71.49 28.92
CA GLY A 185 -33.76 -72.85 28.79
C GLY A 185 -34.73 -73.82 28.10
N ASP A 186 -34.15 -74.78 27.39
CA ASP A 186 -34.87 -75.84 26.67
C ASP A 186 -35.90 -76.53 27.58
N PRO A 187 -37.20 -76.57 27.22
CA PRO A 187 -38.22 -77.31 27.97
C PRO A 187 -37.87 -78.79 28.17
N CYS A 188 -37.00 -79.35 27.33
CA CYS A 188 -36.55 -80.74 27.35
C CYS A 188 -35.23 -80.96 28.11
N ASP A 189 -34.49 -79.90 28.48
CA ASP A 189 -33.28 -79.96 29.30
C ASP A 189 -33.22 -78.81 30.32
N PRO A 190 -33.83 -78.98 31.52
CA PRO A 190 -33.83 -77.99 32.58
C PRO A 190 -32.45 -77.79 33.26
N CYS A 191 -31.38 -78.46 32.79
CA CYS A 191 -30.00 -78.29 33.29
C CYS A 191 -29.08 -77.54 32.33
N ALA A 192 -29.50 -77.24 31.10
CA ALA A 192 -28.77 -76.37 30.19
C ALA A 192 -28.97 -74.90 30.63
N ALA A 193 -28.00 -74.34 31.35
CA ALA A 193 -28.15 -73.06 32.04
C ALA A 193 -28.39 -71.86 31.11
N GLU A 194 -27.99 -71.94 29.84
CA GLU A 194 -28.28 -70.97 28.77
C GLU A 194 -27.61 -71.55 27.51
N VAL A 195 -28.32 -71.61 26.38
CA VAL A 195 -27.66 -71.83 25.08
C VAL A 195 -27.32 -70.44 24.56
N GLU A 196 -26.03 -70.08 24.54
CA GLU A 196 -25.58 -68.94 23.73
C GLU A 196 -26.00 -69.22 22.29
N VAL A 197 -27.03 -68.52 21.82
CA VAL A 197 -27.37 -68.52 20.41
C VAL A 197 -26.23 -67.77 19.73
N ASP A 198 -25.49 -68.45 18.85
CA ASP A 198 -24.48 -67.86 17.96
C ASP A 198 -25.20 -67.00 16.91
N GLU A 199 -25.79 -65.89 17.36
CA GLU A 199 -26.47 -64.93 16.51
C GLU A 199 -25.43 -63.98 15.92
N ARG A 200 -25.34 -63.99 14.59
CA ARG A 200 -24.46 -63.10 13.84
C ARG A 200 -24.85 -61.64 14.11
N ILE A 201 -24.04 -60.94 14.89
CA ILE A 201 -24.23 -59.53 15.27
C ILE A 201 -24.18 -58.62 14.03
N GLY A 202 -23.45 -59.02 12.99
CA GLY A 202 -23.37 -58.30 11.71
C GLY A 202 -22.27 -57.23 11.64
N ASN A 203 -22.19 -56.56 10.49
CA ASN A 203 -21.22 -55.48 10.23
C ASN A 203 -21.94 -54.29 9.62
N TYR A 204 -22.09 -53.20 10.38
CA TYR A 204 -22.84 -52.02 9.94
C TYR A 204 -22.42 -50.75 10.68
N LEU A 205 -23.00 -49.61 10.30
CA LEU A 205 -22.79 -48.30 10.92
C LEU A 205 -24.13 -47.80 11.48
N PHE A 206 -24.35 -48.05 12.76
CA PHE A 206 -25.60 -47.71 13.43
C PHE A 206 -25.67 -46.21 13.71
N ARG A 207 -26.80 -45.58 13.37
CA ARG A 207 -27.06 -44.15 13.57
C ARG A 207 -28.26 -43.95 14.49
N VAL A 208 -28.11 -43.10 15.50
CA VAL A 208 -29.23 -42.50 16.23
C VAL A 208 -29.26 -41.01 15.91
N GLU A 209 -30.42 -40.43 15.64
CA GLU A 209 -30.57 -39.02 15.25
C GLU A 209 -31.75 -38.36 15.94
N VAL A 210 -31.58 -37.10 16.34
CA VAL A 210 -32.65 -36.19 16.72
C VAL A 210 -33.39 -35.76 15.45
N HIS A 211 -34.60 -36.28 15.28
CA HIS A 211 -35.49 -35.93 14.18
C HIS A 211 -36.07 -34.52 14.37
N ASP A 212 -36.61 -34.24 15.56
CA ASP A 212 -37.23 -32.95 15.85
C ASP A 212 -37.26 -32.62 17.35
N VAL A 213 -37.36 -31.33 17.66
CA VAL A 213 -37.59 -30.79 19.01
C VAL A 213 -38.71 -29.76 18.93
N ALA A 214 -39.96 -30.21 19.11
CA ALA A 214 -41.15 -29.40 18.90
C ALA A 214 -41.74 -28.88 20.20
N GLN A 215 -42.29 -27.66 20.16
CA GLN A 215 -43.13 -27.14 21.25
C GLN A 215 -44.60 -27.42 20.90
N SER A 216 -45.28 -28.23 21.72
CA SER A 216 -46.68 -28.60 21.50
C SER A 216 -47.46 -28.57 22.81
N GLY A 217 -48.50 -27.73 22.87
CA GLY A 217 -49.37 -27.63 24.04
C GLY A 217 -48.67 -27.23 25.35
N GLY A 218 -47.57 -26.46 25.27
CA GLY A 218 -46.75 -26.10 26.43
C GLY A 218 -45.71 -27.15 26.84
N ASN A 219 -45.66 -28.30 26.15
CA ASN A 219 -44.64 -29.34 26.35
C ASN A 219 -43.56 -29.26 25.27
N THR A 220 -42.35 -29.67 25.65
CA THR A 220 -41.25 -29.91 24.70
C THR A 220 -41.19 -31.40 24.34
N LEU A 221 -41.38 -31.72 23.06
CA LEU A 221 -41.34 -33.07 22.52
C LEU A 221 -40.03 -33.30 21.76
N LEU A 222 -39.27 -34.32 22.16
CA LEU A 222 -38.07 -34.79 21.47
C LEU A 222 -38.41 -36.04 20.66
N THR A 223 -38.17 -36.00 19.35
CA THR A 223 -38.31 -37.18 18.50
C THR A 223 -36.93 -37.68 18.09
N LEU A 224 -36.63 -38.94 18.39
CA LEU A 224 -35.43 -39.66 17.97
C LEU A 224 -35.80 -40.67 16.88
N LYS A 225 -34.87 -40.95 15.96
CA LYS A 225 -34.95 -41.99 14.94
C LYS A 225 -33.61 -42.70 14.81
N TRP A 226 -33.61 -43.96 14.39
CA TRP A 226 -32.37 -44.73 14.25
C TRP A 226 -32.42 -45.75 13.12
N SER A 227 -31.24 -46.09 12.61
CA SER A 227 -31.07 -47.00 11.48
C SER A 227 -29.72 -47.71 11.57
N ARG A 228 -29.70 -49.00 11.23
CA ARG A 228 -28.45 -49.77 11.09
C ARG A 228 -27.62 -49.39 9.86
N ASP A 229 -28.24 -48.78 8.86
CA ASP A 229 -27.64 -48.42 7.58
C ASP A 229 -27.42 -46.89 7.44
N ASN A 230 -27.14 -46.21 8.56
CA ASN A 230 -26.95 -44.76 8.63
C ASN A 230 -28.12 -43.91 8.06
N GLY A 231 -29.32 -44.49 7.93
CA GLY A 231 -30.47 -43.86 7.27
C GLY A 231 -30.22 -43.55 5.79
N ALA A 232 -29.29 -44.27 5.15
CA ALA A 232 -28.86 -44.02 3.78
C ALA A 232 -29.83 -44.59 2.73
N GLU A 233 -30.62 -45.62 3.08
CA GLU A 233 -31.56 -46.24 2.16
C GLU A 233 -32.75 -45.30 1.90
N ALA A 234 -32.70 -44.62 0.75
CA ALA A 234 -33.65 -43.60 0.35
C ALA A 234 -33.90 -43.62 -1.17
N TYR A 235 -35.13 -43.28 -1.57
CA TYR A 235 -35.56 -43.28 -2.97
C TYR A 235 -36.52 -42.13 -3.26
N ALA A 236 -36.64 -41.78 -4.55
CA ALA A 236 -37.75 -40.98 -5.01
C ALA A 236 -39.07 -41.75 -4.85
N VAL A 237 -40.10 -41.06 -4.33
CA VAL A 237 -41.42 -41.67 -4.17
C VAL A 237 -41.93 -42.12 -5.54
N GLY A 238 -42.38 -43.37 -5.63
CA GLY A 238 -42.80 -44.01 -6.88
C GLY A 238 -41.70 -44.73 -7.66
N PHE A 239 -40.43 -44.62 -7.25
CA PHE A 239 -39.27 -45.27 -7.89
C PHE A 239 -38.50 -46.17 -6.92
N THR A 240 -39.18 -46.74 -5.92
CA THR A 240 -38.57 -47.64 -4.94
C THR A 240 -38.38 -49.05 -5.49
N PRO A 241 -37.33 -49.79 -5.09
CA PRO A 241 -37.13 -51.18 -5.51
C PRO A 241 -38.21 -52.11 -4.96
N ALA A 242 -38.37 -53.27 -5.61
CA ALA A 242 -39.31 -54.29 -5.17
C ALA A 242 -38.97 -54.77 -3.75
N GLY A 243 -39.97 -54.77 -2.87
CA GLY A 243 -39.80 -55.18 -1.46
C GLY A 243 -39.47 -54.04 -0.49
N PHE A 244 -39.18 -52.82 -0.96
CA PHE A 244 -38.85 -51.69 -0.07
C PHE A 244 -39.96 -51.33 0.93
N GLY A 245 -41.23 -51.43 0.49
CA GLY A 245 -42.41 -51.24 1.35
C GLY A 245 -42.78 -52.47 2.19
N GLN A 246 -41.93 -53.50 2.23
CA GLN A 246 -42.17 -54.73 2.97
C GLN A 246 -41.21 -54.85 4.16
N GLY A 247 -41.69 -55.45 5.26
CA GLY A 247 -40.90 -55.67 6.48
C GLY A 247 -41.22 -54.68 7.59
N SER A 248 -40.51 -54.85 8.70
CA SER A 248 -40.78 -54.13 9.95
C SER A 248 -39.94 -52.85 10.04
N TRP A 249 -40.32 -51.84 9.27
CA TRP A 249 -39.58 -50.58 9.14
C TRP A 249 -40.44 -49.36 9.43
N VAL A 250 -39.78 -48.23 9.63
CA VAL A 250 -40.40 -46.91 9.72
C VAL A 250 -39.95 -46.11 8.51
N TRP A 251 -40.89 -45.46 7.82
CA TRP A 251 -40.59 -44.67 6.63
C TRP A 251 -40.66 -43.18 6.95
N GLU A 252 -39.62 -42.43 6.58
CA GLU A 252 -39.61 -40.97 6.63
C GLU A 252 -39.87 -40.43 5.23
N TYR A 253 -40.99 -39.74 5.04
CA TYR A 253 -41.25 -38.97 3.82
C TYR A 253 -40.68 -37.56 3.97
N PHE A 254 -39.81 -37.16 3.05
CA PHE A 254 -39.05 -35.92 3.15
C PHE A 254 -38.89 -35.24 1.78
N ASP A 255 -38.39 -34.01 1.78
CA ASP A 255 -38.03 -33.27 0.58
C ASP A 255 -36.82 -32.35 0.80
N ALA A 256 -36.36 -31.69 -0.27
CA ALA A 256 -35.22 -30.79 -0.21
C ALA A 256 -35.43 -29.64 0.78
N ALA A 257 -36.67 -29.16 0.99
CA ALA A 257 -36.94 -28.09 1.94
C ALA A 257 -36.78 -28.55 3.39
N THR A 258 -37.24 -29.77 3.72
CA THR A 258 -37.06 -30.33 5.07
C THR A 258 -35.59 -30.56 5.42
N GLU A 259 -34.77 -30.94 4.43
CA GLU A 259 -33.33 -31.18 4.62
C GLU A 259 -32.51 -29.89 4.75
N LYS A 260 -33.08 -28.74 4.36
CA LYS A 260 -32.48 -27.41 4.54
C LYS A 260 -32.91 -26.73 5.83
N GLN A 261 -33.79 -27.32 6.66
CA GLN A 261 -34.30 -26.66 7.87
C GLN A 261 -33.77 -27.28 9.17
N LEU A 262 -32.59 -27.88 9.14
CA LEU A 262 -31.88 -28.34 10.34
C LEU A 262 -31.33 -27.11 11.08
N GLY A 263 -31.53 -27.02 12.40
CA GLY A 263 -31.24 -25.83 13.20
C GLY A 263 -32.47 -25.05 13.68
N ASN A 264 -32.28 -24.24 14.71
CA ASN A 264 -33.35 -23.47 15.35
C ASN A 264 -33.55 -22.10 14.68
N HIS A 265 -34.76 -21.55 14.75
CA HIS A 265 -35.01 -20.13 14.51
C HIS A 265 -35.76 -19.59 15.73
N LEU A 266 -35.11 -18.70 16.47
CA LEU A 266 -35.56 -18.16 17.76
C LEU A 266 -36.77 -17.19 17.67
N THR A 267 -37.77 -17.51 16.86
CA THR A 267 -39.01 -16.75 16.73
C THR A 267 -40.18 -17.59 17.25
N ALA A 268 -40.99 -17.01 18.14
CA ALA A 268 -41.96 -17.72 18.97
C ALA A 268 -43.12 -18.41 18.23
N ALA A 269 -43.22 -18.26 16.91
CA ALA A 269 -44.34 -18.73 16.09
C ALA A 269 -43.92 -19.54 14.85
N PHE A 270 -42.66 -20.00 14.77
CA PHE A 270 -42.18 -20.79 13.64
C PHE A 270 -41.80 -22.20 14.09
N GLN A 271 -42.47 -23.19 13.52
CA GLN A 271 -42.01 -24.57 13.55
C GLN A 271 -41.44 -24.90 12.18
N PRO A 272 -40.14 -25.24 12.08
CA PRO A 272 -39.59 -25.66 10.82
C PRO A 272 -40.21 -26.99 10.38
N ARG A 273 -40.41 -27.16 9.08
CA ARG A 273 -40.99 -28.36 8.48
C ARG A 273 -39.99 -29.52 8.60
N ARG A 274 -40.47 -30.66 9.06
CA ARG A 274 -39.71 -31.93 9.20
C ARG A 274 -40.29 -32.99 8.29
N GLY A 275 -39.50 -34.04 8.04
CA GLY A 275 -40.01 -35.24 7.37
C GLY A 275 -41.12 -35.90 8.19
N ILE A 276 -42.03 -36.61 7.54
CA ILE A 276 -43.12 -37.34 8.22
C ILE A 276 -42.67 -38.77 8.46
N LEU A 277 -42.60 -39.18 9.72
CA LEU A 277 -42.38 -40.59 10.11
C LEU A 277 -43.71 -41.36 10.04
N SER A 278 -43.69 -42.50 9.37
CA SER A 278 -44.85 -43.39 9.20
C SER A 278 -44.47 -44.83 9.48
N GLU A 279 -45.31 -45.52 10.25
CA GLU A 279 -45.19 -46.96 10.55
C GLU A 279 -45.78 -47.82 9.42
N THR A 280 -46.45 -47.21 8.45
CA THR A 280 -46.93 -47.85 7.21
C THR A 280 -46.32 -47.18 5.98
N PHE A 281 -46.18 -47.94 4.90
CA PHE A 281 -45.65 -47.43 3.63
C PHE A 281 -46.74 -46.78 2.77
N ASP A 282 -47.41 -45.77 3.35
CA ASP A 282 -48.45 -44.98 2.68
C ASP A 282 -47.98 -43.56 2.41
N THR A 283 -48.02 -43.13 1.15
CA THR A 283 -47.56 -41.79 0.77
C THR A 283 -48.49 -40.71 1.35
N PRO A 284 -47.96 -39.68 2.04
CA PRO A 284 -48.75 -38.60 2.60
C PRO A 284 -49.62 -37.87 1.55
N THR A 285 -50.88 -37.63 1.88
CA THR A 285 -51.85 -37.06 0.92
C THR A 285 -51.99 -35.54 1.02
N GLY A 286 -51.56 -34.91 2.11
CA GLY A 286 -51.68 -33.47 2.31
C GLY A 286 -50.89 -32.68 1.24
N ALA A 287 -51.48 -31.58 0.76
CA ALA A 287 -50.91 -30.79 -0.34
C ALA A 287 -49.54 -30.18 0.01
N GLY A 288 -49.29 -29.90 1.30
CA GLY A 288 -48.03 -29.36 1.80
C GLY A 288 -47.13 -30.40 2.48
N ASP A 289 -47.48 -31.68 2.45
CA ASP A 289 -46.70 -32.73 3.12
C ASP A 289 -45.41 -33.00 2.34
N PRO A 290 -44.27 -33.19 3.03
CA PRO A 290 -43.03 -33.57 2.36
C PRO A 290 -43.14 -35.02 1.88
N LYS A 291 -43.00 -35.23 0.57
CA LYS A 291 -43.25 -36.52 -0.08
C LYS A 291 -42.55 -36.68 -1.42
N THR A 292 -41.47 -35.92 -1.64
CA THR A 292 -40.65 -36.08 -2.86
C THR A 292 -39.80 -37.34 -2.76
N PHE A 293 -39.29 -37.61 -1.56
CA PHE A 293 -38.44 -38.74 -1.26
C PHE A 293 -38.98 -39.52 -0.06
N VAL A 294 -38.59 -40.79 0.03
CA VAL A 294 -38.86 -41.65 1.16
C VAL A 294 -37.58 -42.35 1.58
N ARG A 295 -37.35 -42.47 2.89
CA ARG A 295 -36.23 -43.25 3.44
C ARG A 295 -36.67 -44.19 4.55
N GLN A 296 -35.85 -45.21 4.77
CA GLN A 296 -36.11 -46.28 5.71
C GLN A 296 -35.34 -46.09 7.02
N TRP A 297 -36.01 -46.39 8.14
CA TRP A 297 -35.47 -46.37 9.48
C TRP A 297 -35.84 -47.66 10.22
N ASP A 298 -34.98 -48.09 11.15
CA ASP A 298 -35.23 -49.25 12.01
C ASP A 298 -36.33 -48.92 13.03
N GLY A 299 -36.34 -47.70 13.54
CA GLY A 299 -37.28 -47.26 14.57
C GLY A 299 -37.23 -45.78 14.89
N TYR A 300 -38.15 -45.35 15.75
CA TYR A 300 -38.24 -44.00 16.29
C TYR A 300 -38.85 -43.99 17.70
N ALA A 301 -38.62 -42.91 18.45
CA ALA A 301 -39.28 -42.65 19.72
C ALA A 301 -39.54 -41.16 19.91
N THR A 302 -40.74 -40.82 20.36
CA THR A 302 -41.12 -39.46 20.76
C THR A 302 -41.24 -39.40 22.28
N ILE A 303 -40.45 -38.54 22.90
CA ILE A 303 -40.37 -38.36 24.35
C ILE A 303 -40.85 -36.97 24.71
N ASN A 304 -41.73 -36.86 25.69
CA ASN A 304 -42.07 -35.59 26.30
C ASN A 304 -41.02 -35.23 27.35
N LEU A 305 -40.16 -34.26 27.05
CA LEU A 305 -39.10 -33.81 27.95
C LEU A 305 -39.64 -33.07 29.18
N THR A 306 -40.83 -32.48 29.08
CA THR A 306 -41.49 -31.77 30.19
C THR A 306 -42.04 -32.73 31.23
N THR A 307 -42.65 -33.85 30.80
CA THR A 307 -43.24 -34.84 31.71
C THR A 307 -42.34 -36.05 31.95
N GLY A 308 -41.27 -36.23 31.19
CA GLY A 308 -40.39 -37.39 31.26
C GLY A 308 -41.05 -38.69 30.83
N ALA A 309 -41.93 -38.65 29.82
CA ALA A 309 -42.74 -39.80 29.39
C ALA A 309 -42.56 -40.15 27.91
N LEU A 310 -42.60 -41.44 27.59
CA LEU A 310 -42.74 -41.93 26.21
C LEU A 310 -44.13 -41.57 25.67
N VAL A 311 -44.17 -40.98 24.48
CA VAL A 311 -45.41 -40.60 23.78
C VAL A 311 -45.78 -41.65 22.73
N ALA A 312 -44.81 -42.02 21.88
CA ALA A 312 -44.98 -43.00 20.81
C ALA A 312 -43.61 -43.54 20.41
N GLY A 313 -43.58 -44.71 19.77
CA GLY A 313 -42.37 -45.24 19.18
C GLY A 313 -42.47 -46.70 18.78
N MET A 314 -41.58 -47.11 17.89
CA MET A 314 -41.48 -48.46 17.35
C MET A 314 -40.01 -48.77 17.07
N ASP A 315 -39.60 -50.02 17.26
CA ASP A 315 -38.32 -50.54 16.79
C ASP A 315 -38.55 -51.87 16.08
N ARG A 316 -38.20 -51.95 14.79
CA ARG A 316 -38.26 -53.19 14.00
C ARG A 316 -39.61 -53.93 14.11
N GLY A 317 -40.71 -53.16 14.15
CA GLY A 317 -42.09 -53.66 14.27
C GLY A 317 -42.57 -53.94 15.70
N ALA A 318 -41.69 -53.88 16.70
CA ALA A 318 -42.05 -53.94 18.10
C ALA A 318 -42.43 -52.54 18.62
N ALA A 319 -43.62 -52.41 19.22
CA ALA A 319 -44.05 -51.17 19.85
C ALA A 319 -43.21 -50.89 21.10
N LEU A 320 -42.73 -49.64 21.24
CA LEU A 320 -41.99 -49.23 22.42
C LEU A 320 -42.95 -49.01 23.60
N SER A 321 -42.62 -49.59 24.76
CA SER A 321 -43.49 -49.50 25.93
C SER A 321 -42.73 -49.67 27.25
N THR A 322 -43.14 -48.87 28.23
CA THR A 322 -42.66 -48.97 29.62
C THR A 322 -43.27 -50.16 30.38
N ALA A 323 -44.27 -50.82 29.81
CA ALA A 323 -44.96 -51.97 30.42
C ALA A 323 -44.36 -53.34 30.03
N LEU A 324 -43.41 -53.37 29.10
CA LEU A 324 -42.72 -54.60 28.70
C LEU A 324 -41.73 -55.04 29.79
N ALA A 325 -41.37 -56.32 29.82
CA ALA A 325 -40.35 -56.83 30.75
C ALA A 325 -38.98 -56.17 30.50
N ALA A 326 -38.16 -55.99 31.54
CA ALA A 326 -36.93 -55.21 31.49
C ALA A 326 -35.89 -55.67 30.46
N LEU A 327 -35.91 -56.95 30.06
CA LEU A 327 -35.02 -57.51 29.03
C LEU A 327 -35.71 -57.71 27.68
N ALA A 328 -37.00 -57.36 27.55
CA ALA A 328 -37.73 -57.54 26.30
C ALA A 328 -37.30 -56.49 25.26
N HIS A 329 -37.33 -56.89 23.98
CA HIS A 329 -37.24 -55.97 22.85
C HIS A 329 -38.40 -54.97 22.91
N GLY A 330 -38.10 -53.69 22.77
CA GLY A 330 -39.05 -52.58 22.85
C GLY A 330 -39.28 -52.03 24.26
N HIS A 331 -38.66 -52.60 25.30
CA HIS A 331 -38.73 -52.04 26.65
C HIS A 331 -38.10 -50.64 26.70
N VAL A 332 -38.80 -49.70 27.31
CA VAL A 332 -38.34 -48.34 27.55
C VAL A 332 -38.38 -48.03 29.03
N GLU A 333 -37.32 -47.44 29.56
CA GLU A 333 -37.27 -46.91 30.92
C GLU A 333 -36.82 -45.45 30.88
N ILE A 334 -37.50 -44.59 31.63
CA ILE A 334 -37.08 -43.20 31.86
C ILE A 334 -36.94 -43.01 33.37
N ALA A 335 -35.73 -43.19 33.87
CA ALA A 335 -35.41 -43.13 35.30
C ALA A 335 -34.26 -42.15 35.55
N GLY A 336 -34.37 -41.34 36.61
CA GLY A 336 -33.33 -40.37 36.98
C GLY A 336 -33.00 -39.32 35.91
N GLY A 337 -33.90 -39.10 34.94
CA GLY A 337 -33.66 -38.20 33.80
C GLY A 337 -32.85 -38.83 32.66
N THR A 338 -32.72 -40.15 32.61
CA THR A 338 -32.05 -40.90 31.54
C THR A 338 -33.06 -41.80 30.83
N LEU A 339 -33.03 -41.78 29.50
CA LEU A 339 -33.78 -42.67 28.63
C LEU A 339 -32.95 -43.93 28.35
N ALA A 340 -33.53 -45.10 28.62
CA ALA A 340 -33.01 -46.39 28.21
C ALA A 340 -34.01 -47.09 27.28
N ILE A 341 -33.53 -47.64 26.16
CA ILE A 341 -34.35 -48.38 25.20
C ILE A 341 -33.64 -49.68 24.80
N ASN A 342 -34.34 -50.80 24.94
CA ASN A 342 -33.92 -52.09 24.38
C ASN A 342 -34.35 -52.20 22.91
N LEU A 343 -33.46 -51.85 21.99
CA LEU A 343 -33.62 -52.09 20.55
C LEU A 343 -33.36 -53.57 20.22
N GLU A 344 -33.63 -54.01 18.99
CA GLU A 344 -33.50 -55.42 18.57
C GLU A 344 -32.17 -56.06 19.04
N LEU A 345 -31.04 -55.42 18.72
CA LEU A 345 -29.68 -55.90 19.05
C LEU A 345 -28.89 -54.97 19.98
N LEU A 346 -29.39 -53.77 20.25
CA LEU A 346 -28.67 -52.71 20.97
C LEU A 346 -29.48 -52.18 22.15
N GLU A 347 -28.80 -51.81 23.22
CA GLU A 347 -29.34 -51.04 24.32
C GLU A 347 -28.86 -49.60 24.19
N LEU A 348 -29.81 -48.68 24.05
CA LEU A 348 -29.58 -47.24 23.94
C LEU A 348 -29.75 -46.60 25.31
N SER A 349 -28.76 -45.82 25.73
CA SER A 349 -28.82 -44.98 26.93
C SER A 349 -28.51 -43.53 26.59
N LEU A 350 -29.41 -42.62 26.97
CA LEU A 350 -29.33 -41.18 26.66
C LEU A 350 -29.83 -40.33 27.84
N PRO A 351 -28.96 -39.56 28.50
CA PRO A 351 -29.38 -38.57 29.49
C PRO A 351 -30.22 -37.47 28.82
N LEU A 352 -31.37 -37.16 29.42
CA LEU A 352 -32.30 -36.12 28.97
C LEU A 352 -32.25 -34.87 29.87
N ALA A 353 -32.12 -35.06 31.18
CA ALA A 353 -32.19 -33.97 32.14
C ALA A 353 -31.03 -32.97 31.98
N GLY A 354 -31.37 -31.68 31.84
CA GLY A 354 -30.40 -30.60 31.63
C GLY A 354 -29.64 -30.68 30.30
N ARG A 355 -30.06 -31.56 29.38
CA ARG A 355 -29.45 -31.70 28.06
C ARG A 355 -30.21 -30.92 27.01
N ARG A 356 -29.47 -30.52 25.98
CA ARG A 356 -29.97 -29.82 24.81
C ARG A 356 -29.82 -30.71 23.59
N PHE A 357 -30.82 -30.63 22.74
CA PHE A 357 -30.94 -31.39 21.52
C PHE A 357 -31.24 -30.41 20.39
N LEU A 358 -30.55 -30.54 19.27
CA LEU A 358 -30.86 -29.87 18.03
C LEU A 358 -31.31 -30.88 16.98
N PRO A 359 -32.33 -30.56 16.16
CA PRO A 359 -32.67 -31.36 15.01
C PRO A 359 -31.46 -31.55 14.09
N GLY A 360 -31.16 -32.81 13.78
CA GLY A 360 -29.95 -33.17 13.02
C GLY A 360 -28.75 -33.55 13.89
N ASP A 361 -28.82 -33.46 15.23
CA ASP A 361 -27.85 -34.11 16.11
C ASP A 361 -27.89 -35.62 15.89
N TYR A 362 -26.74 -36.28 15.77
CA TYR A 362 -26.68 -37.72 15.61
C TYR A 362 -25.44 -38.35 16.24
N TRP A 363 -25.51 -39.65 16.47
CA TRP A 363 -24.43 -40.49 16.98
C TRP A 363 -24.23 -41.66 16.04
N LEU A 364 -22.97 -42.04 15.83
CA LEU A 364 -22.58 -43.18 14.98
C LEU A 364 -21.86 -44.22 15.81
N ALA A 365 -22.28 -45.47 15.71
CA ALA A 365 -21.61 -46.62 16.31
C ALA A 365 -21.24 -47.64 15.24
N THR A 366 -19.96 -47.99 15.20
CA THR A 366 -19.46 -48.98 14.26
C THR A 366 -19.59 -50.37 14.89
N VAL A 367 -20.39 -51.24 14.27
CA VAL A 367 -20.55 -52.64 14.71
C VAL A 367 -19.75 -53.56 13.80
N ARG A 368 -18.91 -54.42 14.39
CA ARG A 368 -18.01 -55.35 13.69
C ARG A 368 -17.98 -56.71 14.41
N GLU A 369 -18.74 -57.65 13.86
CA GLU A 369 -18.81 -59.05 14.31
C GLU A 369 -17.44 -59.71 14.53
N ALA A 370 -16.41 -59.32 13.77
CA ALA A 370 -15.07 -59.91 13.89
C ALA A 370 -14.30 -59.55 15.16
N VAL A 371 -14.70 -58.49 15.89
CA VAL A 371 -13.95 -57.98 17.06
C VAL A 371 -14.84 -57.63 18.24
N GLN A 372 -16.17 -57.72 18.11
CA GLN A 372 -17.15 -57.39 19.15
C GLN A 372 -18.03 -58.60 19.44
N ALA A 373 -18.40 -58.75 20.71
CA ALA A 373 -19.28 -59.79 21.22
C ALA A 373 -20.51 -59.18 21.93
N SER A 374 -21.46 -60.04 22.30
CA SER A 374 -22.61 -59.64 23.10
C SER A 374 -22.17 -58.97 24.42
N GLY A 375 -22.85 -57.91 24.82
CA GLY A 375 -22.52 -57.12 26.01
C GLY A 375 -21.47 -56.03 25.78
N ASP A 376 -20.75 -56.04 24.65
CA ASP A 376 -19.73 -55.03 24.37
C ASP A 376 -20.34 -53.64 24.17
N LEU A 377 -19.66 -52.64 24.72
CA LEU A 377 -19.98 -51.23 24.52
C LEU A 377 -19.43 -50.79 23.16
N VAL A 378 -20.33 -50.48 22.23
CA VAL A 378 -19.97 -50.05 20.86
C VAL A 378 -19.93 -48.53 20.70
N LEU A 379 -20.51 -47.80 21.66
CA LEU A 379 -20.37 -46.36 21.82
C LEU A 379 -20.43 -46.01 23.30
N ASP A 380 -19.41 -45.32 23.81
CA ASP A 380 -19.28 -44.98 25.22
C ASP A 380 -19.48 -43.48 25.44
N ALA A 381 -20.63 -43.11 26.02
CA ALA A 381 -20.97 -41.75 26.44
C ALA A 381 -20.54 -40.64 25.45
N ALA A 382 -20.67 -40.88 24.15
CA ALA A 382 -20.11 -40.03 23.12
C ALA A 382 -20.99 -38.79 22.91
N PRO A 383 -20.42 -37.58 22.76
CA PRO A 383 -21.19 -36.41 22.36
C PRO A 383 -21.76 -36.60 20.93
N PRO A 384 -22.79 -35.85 20.54
CA PRO A 384 -23.31 -35.93 19.18
C PRO A 384 -22.23 -35.52 18.17
N ALA A 385 -22.14 -36.26 17.07
CA ALA A 385 -21.37 -35.92 15.87
C ALA A 385 -22.25 -35.13 14.87
N GLY A 386 -23.25 -34.44 15.39
CA GLY A 386 -24.32 -33.75 14.67
C GLY A 386 -23.86 -32.61 13.76
N VAL A 387 -24.82 -32.02 13.07
CA VAL A 387 -24.61 -30.77 12.33
C VAL A 387 -24.19 -29.67 13.31
N ARG A 388 -22.97 -29.16 13.14
CA ARG A 388 -22.50 -28.01 13.91
C ARG A 388 -22.94 -26.72 13.25
N HIS A 389 -23.66 -25.91 14.01
CA HIS A 389 -24.10 -24.58 13.63
C HIS A 389 -23.11 -23.52 14.08
N HIS A 390 -22.88 -22.55 13.22
CA HIS A 390 -21.99 -21.41 13.42
C HIS A 390 -22.80 -20.13 13.30
N TYR A 391 -22.74 -19.28 14.32
CA TYR A 391 -23.59 -18.09 14.41
C TYR A 391 -22.79 -16.79 14.32
N LEU A 392 -23.29 -15.85 13.52
CA LEU A 392 -22.73 -14.51 13.39
C LEU A 392 -23.84 -13.46 13.44
N GLU A 393 -23.82 -12.59 14.44
CA GLU A 393 -24.73 -11.43 14.47
C GLU A 393 -24.42 -10.45 13.34
N LEU A 394 -25.45 -10.10 12.57
CA LEU A 394 -25.36 -9.20 11.43
C LEU A 394 -25.82 -7.77 11.77
N GLY A 395 -26.51 -7.57 12.90
CA GLY A 395 -27.01 -6.27 13.36
C GLY A 395 -28.46 -6.30 13.82
N GLN A 396 -29.01 -5.12 14.10
CA GLN A 396 -30.38 -4.96 14.59
C GLN A 396 -31.15 -3.96 13.72
N ARG A 397 -32.46 -4.14 13.61
CA ARG A 397 -33.37 -3.10 13.16
C ARG A 397 -34.02 -2.50 14.40
N ILE A 398 -33.73 -1.23 14.69
CA ILE A 398 -34.30 -0.47 15.82
C ILE A 398 -34.91 0.82 15.29
N GLY A 399 -36.20 1.07 15.56
CA GLY A 399 -36.87 2.30 15.11
C GLY A 399 -36.84 2.51 13.60
N GLY A 400 -36.74 1.43 12.82
CA GLY A 400 -36.63 1.47 11.35
C GLY A 400 -35.21 1.65 10.80
N ALA A 401 -34.20 1.85 11.63
CA ALA A 401 -32.79 1.95 11.21
C ALA A 401 -32.03 0.65 11.46
N LEU A 402 -31.03 0.36 10.62
CA LEU A 402 -30.06 -0.70 10.89
C LEU A 402 -28.96 -0.17 11.80
N VAL A 403 -28.76 -0.83 12.94
CA VAL A 403 -27.78 -0.47 13.95
C VAL A 403 -26.88 -1.67 14.29
N PRO A 404 -25.65 -1.43 14.79
CA PRO A 404 -24.76 -2.50 15.24
C PRO A 404 -25.38 -3.36 16.36
N PRO A 405 -24.87 -4.59 16.54
CA PRO A 405 -25.18 -5.42 17.70
C PRO A 405 -24.97 -4.70 19.05
N PRO A 406 -25.71 -5.08 20.10
CA PRO A 406 -25.51 -4.51 21.44
C PRO A 406 -24.09 -4.72 21.94
N GLY A 407 -23.51 -3.69 22.54
CA GLY A 407 -22.13 -3.73 23.05
C GLY A 407 -21.04 -3.67 21.96
N VAL A 408 -21.41 -3.59 20.67
CA VAL A 408 -20.46 -3.45 19.55
C VAL A 408 -20.53 -2.03 18.99
N THR A 409 -19.38 -1.35 18.89
CA THR A 409 -19.33 -0.01 18.30
C THR A 409 -19.58 -0.06 16.79
N ALA A 410 -20.08 1.04 16.21
CA ALA A 410 -20.33 1.12 14.77
C ALA A 410 -19.06 0.85 13.93
N ASP A 411 -17.90 1.33 14.39
CA ASP A 411 -16.62 1.07 13.72
C ASP A 411 -16.21 -0.41 13.81
N ALA A 412 -16.31 -1.04 14.98
CA ALA A 412 -16.00 -2.46 15.14
C ALA A 412 -16.92 -3.33 14.26
N HIS A 413 -18.21 -2.99 14.20
CA HIS A 413 -19.17 -3.67 13.34
C HIS A 413 -18.85 -3.47 11.85
N ARG A 414 -18.52 -2.24 11.43
CA ARG A 414 -18.08 -1.93 10.05
C ARG A 414 -16.85 -2.74 9.67
N ARG A 415 -15.82 -2.79 10.52
CA ARG A 415 -14.59 -3.56 10.25
C ARG A 415 -14.87 -5.05 10.14
N ARG A 416 -15.78 -5.59 10.95
CA ARG A 416 -16.21 -6.99 10.89
C ARG A 416 -16.96 -7.32 9.60
N LEU A 417 -17.87 -6.46 9.15
CA LEU A 417 -18.71 -6.70 7.96
C LEU A 417 -18.18 -6.07 6.66
N ALA A 418 -16.98 -5.48 6.68
CA ALA A 418 -16.33 -4.90 5.51
C ALA A 418 -14.80 -5.00 5.60
N PHE A 419 -14.27 -6.17 5.95
CA PHE A 419 -12.82 -6.35 6.08
C PHE A 419 -12.13 -6.36 4.70
N PRO A 420 -11.03 -5.62 4.49
CA PRO A 420 -10.30 -5.63 3.23
C PRO A 420 -9.45 -6.90 3.04
N PRO A 421 -9.03 -7.20 1.80
CA PRO A 421 -7.89 -8.09 1.57
C PRO A 421 -6.66 -7.65 2.39
N LEU A 422 -5.79 -8.59 2.78
CA LEU A 422 -4.58 -8.28 3.57
C LEU A 422 -3.67 -7.24 2.90
N ALA A 423 -3.63 -7.21 1.56
CA ALA A 423 -2.86 -6.21 0.80
C ALA A 423 -3.50 -4.80 0.76
N ASP A 424 -4.72 -4.66 1.28
CA ASP A 424 -5.56 -3.44 1.23
C ASP A 424 -6.00 -2.98 2.63
N VAL A 425 -5.30 -3.42 3.68
CA VAL A 425 -5.52 -2.99 5.07
C VAL A 425 -5.01 -1.57 5.25
N HIS A 426 -5.91 -0.63 5.53
CA HIS A 426 -5.57 0.77 5.82
C HIS A 426 -5.66 1.06 7.32
N ALA A 427 -5.15 2.22 7.75
CA ALA A 427 -5.23 2.65 9.16
C ALA A 427 -6.69 2.72 9.68
N ALA A 428 -7.67 2.97 8.81
CA ALA A 428 -9.08 2.98 9.18
C ALA A 428 -9.66 1.59 9.44
N ASP A 429 -8.94 0.53 9.06
CA ASP A 429 -9.35 -0.87 9.24
C ASP A 429 -8.72 -1.53 10.46
N VAL A 430 -7.82 -0.82 11.14
CA VAL A 430 -7.10 -1.30 12.32
C VAL A 430 -7.72 -0.67 13.57
N ALA A 431 -8.16 -1.53 14.51
CA ALA A 431 -8.67 -1.09 15.80
C ALA A 431 -7.61 -0.25 16.53
N PHE A 432 -8.05 0.80 17.21
CA PHE A 432 -7.20 1.53 18.14
C PHE A 432 -7.77 1.39 19.55
N THR A 433 -6.89 1.13 20.50
CA THR A 433 -7.22 1.17 21.92
C THR A 433 -6.28 2.15 22.56
N GLU A 434 -6.85 3.21 23.14
CA GLU A 434 -6.10 4.28 23.78
C GLU A 434 -5.26 3.71 24.93
N PRO A 435 -3.92 3.87 24.90
CA PRO A 435 -3.06 3.37 25.96
C PRO A 435 -3.37 4.03 27.30
N ALA A 436 -3.25 3.26 28.39
CA ALA A 436 -3.36 3.80 29.74
C ALA A 436 -2.30 4.89 29.97
N GLY A 437 -2.73 6.08 30.40
CA GLY A 437 -1.87 7.26 30.59
C GLY A 437 -1.96 8.30 29.47
N CYS A 438 -2.59 7.98 28.34
CA CYS A 438 -2.83 8.93 27.25
C CYS A 438 -4.29 9.44 27.22
N SER A 439 -5.09 9.23 28.27
CA SER A 439 -6.54 9.48 28.20
C SER A 439 -6.86 10.92 27.81
N GLY A 440 -7.61 11.09 26.73
CA GLY A 440 -8.02 12.39 26.21
C GLY A 440 -7.16 12.85 25.04
N LEU A 441 -5.95 12.31 24.87
CA LEU A 441 -5.07 12.62 23.74
C LEU A 441 -5.68 12.16 22.41
N TYR A 442 -6.33 11.00 22.42
CA TYR A 442 -6.96 10.42 21.23
C TYR A 442 -8.48 10.55 21.24
N ALA A 443 -9.05 11.20 22.27
CA ALA A 443 -10.48 11.40 22.45
C ALA A 443 -11.33 10.12 22.21
N GLY A 444 -10.83 8.95 22.64
CA GLY A 444 -11.52 7.68 22.43
C GLY A 444 -11.60 7.22 20.97
N ALA A 445 -10.63 7.60 20.12
CA ALA A 445 -10.57 7.19 18.71
C ALA A 445 -10.76 5.65 18.57
N PRO A 446 -11.69 5.19 17.72
CA PRO A 446 -12.01 3.76 17.58
C PRO A 446 -11.03 3.00 16.65
N ASN A 447 -10.33 3.71 15.77
CA ASN A 447 -9.40 3.15 14.78
C ASN A 447 -8.13 4.01 14.64
N VAL A 448 -7.09 3.44 14.03
CA VAL A 448 -5.77 4.08 13.91
C VAL A 448 -5.83 5.35 13.06
N GLN A 449 -6.66 5.39 12.02
CA GLN A 449 -6.80 6.58 11.18
C GLN A 449 -7.35 7.77 11.95
N GLU A 450 -8.38 7.56 12.78
CA GLU A 450 -8.92 8.61 13.65
C GLU A 450 -7.92 9.00 14.72
N ALA A 451 -7.20 8.05 15.32
CA ALA A 451 -6.14 8.35 16.29
C ALA A 451 -5.03 9.23 15.68
N LEU A 452 -4.58 8.91 14.46
CA LEU A 452 -3.62 9.73 13.72
C LEU A 452 -4.18 11.11 13.36
N ALA A 453 -5.45 11.17 12.94
CA ALA A 453 -6.10 12.44 12.67
C ALA A 453 -6.19 13.33 13.93
N ARG A 454 -6.43 12.74 15.11
CA ARG A 454 -6.39 13.45 16.40
C ARG A 454 -4.99 13.95 16.74
N ILE A 455 -3.95 13.14 16.54
CA ILE A 455 -2.56 13.60 16.74
C ILE A 455 -2.24 14.78 15.82
N CYS A 456 -2.63 14.71 14.54
CA CYS A 456 -2.38 15.79 13.58
C CYS A 456 -3.14 17.09 13.91
N GLN A 457 -4.12 17.04 14.81
CA GLN A 457 -4.86 18.20 15.28
C GLN A 457 -4.24 18.83 16.54
N ILE A 458 -3.24 18.19 17.18
CA ILE A 458 -2.59 18.72 18.37
C ILE A 458 -1.79 19.97 17.99
N GLY A 459 -2.25 21.12 18.48
CA GLY A 459 -1.58 22.40 18.36
C GLY A 459 -0.68 22.72 19.56
N ALA A 460 -0.06 23.92 19.54
CA ALA A 460 0.73 24.39 20.68
C ALA A 460 -0.14 24.78 21.89
N GLU A 461 -1.41 25.10 21.63
CA GLU A 461 -2.49 25.32 22.59
C GLU A 461 -2.80 24.07 23.45
N ASP A 462 -2.63 22.88 22.87
CA ASP A 462 -2.97 21.61 23.53
C ASP A 462 -1.81 21.04 24.37
N ILE A 463 -0.62 21.66 24.34
CA ILE A 463 0.58 21.18 25.02
C ILE A 463 0.81 22.01 26.30
N GLY A 464 0.54 21.42 27.46
CA GLY A 464 0.80 22.04 28.76
C GLY A 464 2.30 22.25 29.03
N PHE A 465 2.67 23.42 29.54
CA PHE A 465 4.04 23.79 29.88
C PHE A 465 4.19 24.04 31.39
N THR A 466 5.05 23.27 32.07
CA THR A 466 5.29 23.41 33.51
C THR A 466 6.64 24.08 33.79
N LEU A 467 6.63 25.16 34.56
CA LEU A 467 7.84 25.84 35.01
C LEU A 467 8.48 25.10 36.21
N PRO A 468 9.82 24.95 36.25
CA PRO A 468 10.51 24.32 37.38
C PRO A 468 10.50 25.21 38.64
N GLU A 469 10.29 24.63 39.82
CA GLU A 469 10.38 25.32 41.12
C GLU A 469 11.58 24.84 41.97
N PRO A 470 12.33 25.75 42.63
CA PRO A 470 12.20 27.22 42.59
C PRO A 470 12.83 27.83 41.33
N LEU A 471 12.22 28.90 40.81
CA LEU A 471 12.74 29.62 39.65
C LEU A 471 14.01 30.42 40.01
N PRO A 472 15.07 30.39 39.18
CA PRO A 472 16.24 31.21 39.40
C PRO A 472 15.91 32.71 39.25
N PRO A 473 16.38 33.58 40.15
CA PRO A 473 16.10 35.02 40.08
C PRO A 473 16.73 35.65 38.82
N ASN A 474 16.11 36.71 38.29
CA ASN A 474 16.54 37.45 37.08
C ASN A 474 16.65 36.59 35.82
N THR A 475 15.77 35.60 35.66
CA THR A 475 15.63 34.82 34.43
C THR A 475 14.34 35.15 33.71
N VAL A 476 14.29 34.88 32.40
CA VAL A 476 13.05 34.98 31.61
C VAL A 476 11.92 34.15 32.25
N ALA A 477 12.25 32.97 32.80
CA ALA A 477 11.31 32.12 33.50
C ALA A 477 10.71 32.77 34.77
N SER A 478 11.53 33.48 35.58
CA SER A 478 11.04 34.25 36.74
C SER A 478 10.15 35.44 36.36
N LEU A 479 10.39 36.05 35.21
CA LEU A 479 9.63 37.19 34.70
C LEU A 479 8.28 36.76 34.14
N LEU A 480 8.28 35.69 33.34
CA LEU A 480 7.08 35.03 32.87
C LEU A 480 6.21 34.59 34.05
N ALA A 481 6.77 33.98 35.11
CA ALA A 481 6.00 33.62 36.31
C ALA A 481 5.33 34.82 37.00
N THR A 482 5.96 36.00 36.98
CA THR A 482 5.40 37.22 37.58
C THR A 482 4.31 37.84 36.71
N GLN A 483 4.45 37.80 35.38
CA GLN A 483 3.45 38.29 34.42
C GLN A 483 2.28 37.32 34.20
N LEU A 484 2.51 36.02 34.40
CA LEU A 484 1.51 34.96 34.39
C LEU A 484 0.81 34.79 35.76
N GLY A 485 1.26 35.51 36.79
CA GLY A 485 0.69 35.44 38.15
C GLY A 485 -0.62 36.23 38.34
N ALA A 486 -1.49 35.70 39.21
CA ALA A 486 -2.77 36.22 39.77
C ALA A 486 -3.83 36.86 38.85
N GLY A 487 -3.54 37.18 37.60
CA GLY A 487 -4.45 37.92 36.72
C GLY A 487 -4.27 37.64 35.24
N TRP A 488 -3.77 36.47 34.86
CA TRP A 488 -3.86 36.06 33.46
C TRP A 488 -5.33 35.71 33.17
N PRO A 489 -5.99 36.41 32.24
CA PRO A 489 -7.32 36.04 31.83
C PRO A 489 -7.17 34.71 31.09
N ASP A 490 -7.87 33.73 31.60
CA ASP A 490 -8.28 32.55 30.87
C ASP A 490 -8.79 32.98 29.47
N LEU A 491 -7.94 32.91 28.45
CA LEU A 491 -8.26 33.39 27.09
C LEU A 491 -9.23 32.41 26.40
N ASP A 492 -9.33 31.19 26.94
CA ASP A 492 -9.97 30.00 26.37
C ASP A 492 -11.01 29.33 27.31
N GLY A 493 -11.14 29.79 28.56
CA GLY A 493 -12.18 29.37 29.50
C GLY A 493 -11.88 28.10 30.31
N GLN A 494 -10.63 27.63 30.41
CA GLN A 494 -10.25 26.39 31.09
C GLN A 494 -9.26 26.60 32.27
N PRO A 495 -9.50 25.97 33.44
CA PRO A 495 -8.58 26.05 34.57
C PRO A 495 -7.51 24.94 34.53
N LYS A 496 -6.27 25.27 34.10
CA LYS A 496 -4.97 24.82 34.67
C LYS A 496 -3.85 24.77 33.62
N THR A 497 -2.64 25.15 34.08
CA THR A 497 -1.32 25.03 33.43
C THR A 497 -1.20 25.71 32.06
N PRO A 498 -0.42 26.80 31.93
CA PRO A 498 -0.28 27.54 30.67
C PRO A 498 0.24 26.64 29.54
N SER A 499 -0.30 26.82 28.33
CA SER A 499 0.10 26.07 27.14
C SER A 499 1.42 26.57 26.55
N VAL A 500 2.02 25.82 25.61
CA VAL A 500 3.18 26.30 24.83
C VAL A 500 2.80 27.52 24.01
N GLN A 501 1.58 27.59 23.47
CA GLN A 501 1.10 28.77 22.76
C GLN A 501 1.07 30.00 23.67
N ASP A 502 0.57 29.87 24.91
CA ASP A 502 0.51 30.96 25.88
C ASP A 502 1.91 31.49 26.22
N MET A 503 2.88 30.58 26.40
CA MET A 503 4.27 30.93 26.66
C MET A 503 4.92 31.66 25.49
N LEU A 504 4.71 31.16 24.27
CA LEU A 504 5.22 31.78 23.06
C LEU A 504 4.57 33.15 22.85
N LEU A 505 3.27 33.28 23.08
CA LEU A 505 2.54 34.53 22.94
C LEU A 505 2.98 35.55 24.00
N ALA A 506 3.21 35.12 25.24
CA ALA A 506 3.78 35.97 26.29
C ALA A 506 5.20 36.44 25.93
N LEU A 507 6.05 35.55 25.41
CA LEU A 507 7.39 35.91 24.89
C LEU A 507 7.30 36.90 23.73
N LEU A 508 6.45 36.64 22.74
CA LEU A 508 6.36 37.46 21.53
C LEU A 508 5.72 38.82 21.77
N LEU A 509 4.68 38.89 22.61
CA LEU A 509 3.93 40.12 22.85
C LEU A 509 4.47 40.95 24.02
N GLN A 510 5.06 40.31 25.03
CA GLN A 510 5.48 41.01 26.26
C GLN A 510 7.00 41.05 26.48
N ALA A 511 7.80 40.18 25.83
CA ALA A 511 9.26 40.28 25.94
C ALA A 511 9.80 41.44 25.09
N ASN A 512 10.00 42.57 25.74
CA ASN A 512 10.72 43.71 25.18
C ASN A 512 11.94 44.03 26.04
N ALA A 513 12.84 44.88 25.52
CA ALA A 513 14.06 45.23 26.21
C ALA A 513 13.80 45.77 27.63
N GLY A 514 12.73 46.56 27.83
CA GLY A 514 12.35 47.10 29.14
C GLY A 514 11.92 46.04 30.16
N ALA A 515 11.51 44.85 29.72
CA ALA A 515 11.08 43.74 30.56
C ALA A 515 12.13 42.62 30.70
N LEU A 516 13.14 42.54 29.82
CA LEU A 516 14.15 41.47 29.90
C LEU A 516 15.14 41.73 31.05
N PRO A 517 15.32 40.78 32.00
CA PRO A 517 16.15 40.99 33.17
C PRO A 517 17.63 40.93 32.77
N TYR A 518 18.41 41.88 33.26
CA TYR A 518 19.83 41.95 33.00
C TYR A 518 20.56 42.35 34.28
N THR A 519 21.49 41.53 34.75
CA THR A 519 22.27 41.88 35.95
C THR A 519 23.55 42.56 35.52
N LEU A 520 23.69 43.85 35.84
CA LEU A 520 24.90 44.62 35.55
C LEU A 520 26.05 44.15 36.46
N PRO A 521 27.17 43.65 35.90
CA PRO A 521 28.29 43.19 36.69
C PRO A 521 29.00 44.35 37.39
N GLY A 522 29.52 44.12 38.60
CA GLY A 522 30.34 45.08 39.31
C GLY A 522 31.75 45.19 38.71
N CYS A 523 32.00 46.24 37.92
CA CYS A 523 33.33 46.50 37.38
C CYS A 523 34.23 47.12 38.46
N THR A 524 35.10 46.33 39.07
CA THR A 524 36.09 46.82 40.05
C THR A 524 37.48 46.90 39.41
N ALA A 525 38.10 48.08 39.52
CA ALA A 525 39.53 48.37 39.30
C ALA A 525 40.05 48.84 37.91
N THR A 526 39.24 49.50 37.07
CA THR A 526 39.77 50.30 35.95
C THR A 526 39.05 51.64 35.81
N PRO A 527 39.73 52.80 35.87
CA PRO A 527 39.10 54.07 35.53
C PRO A 527 38.65 54.07 34.05
N ASN A 528 37.54 54.74 33.75
CA ASN A 528 36.96 54.93 32.41
C ASN A 528 36.26 53.70 31.78
N THR A 529 35.60 52.85 32.58
CA THR A 529 34.70 51.83 31.99
C THR A 529 33.44 52.47 31.41
N VAL A 530 32.93 51.90 30.31
CA VAL A 530 31.70 52.35 29.64
C VAL A 530 30.52 52.43 30.61
N GLY A 531 30.41 51.49 31.55
CA GLY A 531 29.36 51.49 32.58
C GLY A 531 29.42 52.69 33.52
N GLN A 532 30.62 53.10 33.97
CA GLN A 532 30.77 54.31 34.79
C GLN A 532 30.53 55.60 33.99
N LEU A 533 31.00 55.67 32.74
CA LEU A 533 30.82 56.85 31.87
C LEU A 533 29.35 57.08 31.48
N LEU A 534 28.55 56.02 31.46
CA LEU A 534 27.09 56.07 31.23
C LEU A 534 26.26 56.10 32.53
N GLY A 535 26.89 56.13 33.71
CA GLY A 535 26.19 56.22 35.00
C GLY A 535 25.39 54.96 35.41
N LEU A 536 25.77 53.79 34.90
CA LEU A 536 25.09 52.52 35.21
C LEU A 536 25.61 51.92 36.52
N ALA A 537 24.71 51.70 37.49
CA ALA A 537 25.04 51.08 38.79
C ALA A 537 25.03 49.54 38.71
N PRO A 538 25.97 48.83 39.36
CA PRO A 538 25.95 47.37 39.45
C PRO A 538 24.70 46.85 40.17
N GLY A 539 24.10 45.76 39.68
CA GLY A 539 22.90 45.17 40.25
C GLY A 539 21.82 44.78 39.23
N PRO A 540 20.64 44.34 39.70
CA PRO A 540 19.52 43.99 38.83
C PRO A 540 19.06 45.19 38.01
N SER A 541 18.88 44.97 36.71
CA SER A 541 18.49 45.99 35.74
C SER A 541 17.70 45.32 34.60
N THR A 542 17.36 46.07 33.55
CA THR A 542 16.71 45.52 32.35
C THR A 542 17.53 45.84 31.11
N VAL A 543 17.48 44.95 30.11
CA VAL A 543 18.21 45.10 28.84
C VAL A 543 17.88 46.46 28.20
N GLY A 544 16.65 46.94 28.33
CA GLY A 544 16.16 48.20 27.77
C GLY A 544 16.77 49.42 28.42
N SER A 545 16.93 49.43 29.74
CA SER A 545 17.60 50.54 30.42
C SER A 545 19.09 50.64 30.04
N VAL A 546 19.74 49.49 29.82
CA VAL A 546 21.14 49.40 29.37
C VAL A 546 21.27 49.75 27.88
N LEU A 547 20.38 49.27 27.03
CA LEU A 547 20.33 49.60 25.60
C LEU A 547 19.96 51.04 25.36
N GLN A 548 19.06 51.66 26.13
CA GLN A 548 18.74 53.09 25.98
C GLN A 548 19.97 53.96 26.30
N GLN A 549 20.73 53.59 27.32
CA GLN A 549 22.02 54.22 27.65
C GLN A 549 23.08 53.97 26.56
N LEU A 550 23.16 52.76 26.00
CA LEU A 550 24.15 52.36 24.98
C LEU A 550 23.79 52.74 23.52
N LEU A 551 22.52 52.92 23.18
CA LEU A 551 22.08 53.18 21.80
C LEU A 551 21.71 54.64 21.60
N CYS A 552 21.11 55.28 22.61
CA CYS A 552 20.68 56.68 22.49
C CYS A 552 21.70 57.67 23.05
N ASN A 553 22.56 57.26 23.99
CA ASN A 553 23.47 58.15 24.73
C ASN A 553 24.96 57.77 24.62
N PHE A 554 25.30 56.65 23.98
CA PHE A 554 26.68 56.17 23.81
C PHE A 554 27.11 56.31 22.35
N THR A 555 27.51 57.53 22.02
CA THR A 555 28.01 57.92 20.70
C THR A 555 29.54 57.81 20.65
N GLY A 556 30.11 57.69 19.44
CA GLY A 556 31.54 57.40 19.26
C GLY A 556 32.50 58.48 19.79
N ASP A 557 32.02 59.70 20.00
CA ASP A 557 32.71 60.81 20.69
C ASP A 557 32.93 60.55 22.19
N ARG A 558 32.26 59.53 22.73
CA ARG A 558 32.36 59.10 24.15
C ARG A 558 33.06 57.76 24.33
N LEU A 559 33.44 57.09 23.24
CA LEU A 559 34.28 55.88 23.27
C LEU A 559 35.77 56.30 23.35
N PRO A 560 36.48 56.01 24.46
CA PRO A 560 37.88 56.39 24.59
C PRO A 560 38.77 55.56 23.66
N LEU A 561 39.63 56.23 22.89
CA LEU A 561 40.67 55.58 22.11
C LEU A 561 41.94 55.50 22.96
N ASN A 562 42.45 54.30 23.23
CA ASN A 562 43.64 54.12 24.05
C ASN A 562 44.93 54.25 23.20
N PRO A 563 45.75 55.31 23.38
CA PRO A 563 46.92 55.54 22.54
C PRO A 563 48.04 54.52 22.76
N ALA A 564 48.11 53.92 23.95
CA ALA A 564 49.18 52.98 24.32
C ALA A 564 49.09 51.64 23.57
N THR A 565 47.96 51.36 22.92
CA THR A 565 47.69 50.09 22.22
C THR A 565 47.58 50.24 20.71
N LEU A 566 47.74 51.45 20.16
CA LEU A 566 47.69 51.69 18.72
C LEU A 566 49.03 51.31 18.06
N THR A 567 48.99 50.74 16.86
CA THR A 567 50.18 50.37 16.07
C THR A 567 50.25 51.09 14.72
N CYS A 568 49.22 51.87 14.37
CA CYS A 568 49.16 52.66 13.15
C CYS A 568 49.78 54.04 13.42
N THR A 569 50.98 54.29 12.89
CA THR A 569 51.75 55.52 13.15
C THR A 569 50.96 56.77 12.75
N ASP A 570 50.24 56.71 11.64
CA ASP A 570 49.44 57.84 11.12
C ASP A 570 48.30 58.22 12.09
N LEU A 571 47.67 57.24 12.74
CA LEU A 571 46.60 57.46 13.73
C LEU A 571 47.15 57.78 15.14
N LEU A 572 48.40 57.40 15.43
CA LEU A 572 49.12 57.77 16.64
C LEU A 572 49.54 59.24 16.64
N GLU A 573 49.98 59.74 15.48
CA GLU A 573 50.41 61.13 15.29
C GLU A 573 49.23 62.09 15.07
N SER A 574 48.02 61.60 14.80
CA SER A 574 46.82 62.42 14.60
C SER A 574 46.27 63.06 15.88
N GLY A 575 46.62 62.52 17.06
CA GLY A 575 46.21 63.06 18.36
C GLY A 575 44.76 62.77 18.76
N GLU A 576 44.08 61.86 18.06
CA GLU A 576 42.68 61.53 18.33
C GLU A 576 42.51 60.72 19.63
N THR A 577 41.62 61.16 20.52
CA THR A 577 41.41 60.55 21.85
C THR A 577 40.09 59.79 21.97
N THR A 578 39.28 59.79 20.91
CA THR A 578 37.98 59.10 20.85
C THR A 578 37.91 58.20 19.64
N VAL A 579 37.13 57.13 19.71
CA VAL A 579 36.98 56.17 18.61
C VAL A 579 36.32 56.84 17.39
N GLN A 580 35.40 57.80 17.57
CA GLN A 580 34.85 58.57 16.44
C GLN A 580 35.89 59.46 15.77
N GLY A 581 36.75 60.13 16.55
CA GLY A 581 37.87 60.92 15.99
C GLY A 581 38.85 60.04 15.19
N GLY A 582 39.17 58.85 15.73
CA GLY A 582 40.00 57.88 15.02
C GLY A 582 39.34 57.24 13.80
N LEU A 583 38.02 57.01 13.84
CA LEU A 583 37.25 56.52 12.69
C LEU A 583 37.09 57.59 11.61
N ASP A 584 36.90 58.86 11.95
CA ASP A 584 36.84 59.96 10.98
C ASP A 584 38.21 60.17 10.30
N PHE A 585 39.31 59.89 11.01
CA PHE A 585 40.66 59.84 10.46
C PHE A 585 40.88 58.63 9.53
N LEU A 586 40.43 57.43 9.92
CA LEU A 586 40.54 56.19 9.13
C LEU A 586 39.60 56.13 7.92
N CYS A 587 38.40 56.70 8.03
CA CYS A 587 37.43 56.84 6.93
C CYS A 587 37.93 57.79 5.84
N ARG A 588 38.84 58.73 6.17
CA ARG A 588 39.58 59.51 5.17
C ARG A 588 40.72 58.71 4.51
N THR A 589 41.07 57.50 4.99
CA THR A 589 42.32 56.78 4.62
C THR A 589 42.22 55.30 4.17
N ARG A 590 41.05 54.62 4.15
CA ARG A 590 40.64 53.46 3.25
C ARG A 590 39.97 52.25 3.96
N LEU A 591 38.96 51.67 3.26
CA LEU A 591 38.04 50.56 3.61
C LEU A 591 38.51 49.17 3.10
N SER A 592 38.35 48.08 3.88
CA SER A 592 38.31 46.68 3.35
C SER A 592 37.76 45.61 4.33
N SER A 593 36.43 45.40 4.45
CA SER A 593 35.84 44.10 4.87
C SER A 593 34.30 43.99 4.78
N CYS A 594 33.64 44.71 3.86
CA CYS A 594 32.19 44.53 3.62
C CYS A 594 31.97 43.80 2.28
N SER A 595 30.94 42.96 2.20
CA SER A 595 30.46 42.41 0.92
C SER A 595 30.16 43.56 -0.03
N VAL A 596 30.68 43.51 -1.25
CA VAL A 596 30.43 44.53 -2.25
C VAL A 596 29.08 44.26 -2.88
N ALA A 597 28.12 45.16 -2.68
CA ALA A 597 26.85 45.11 -3.38
C ALA A 597 27.10 45.29 -4.89
N VAL A 598 26.52 44.41 -5.70
CA VAL A 598 26.67 44.42 -7.16
C VAL A 598 25.37 44.90 -7.80
N PRO A 599 25.31 46.13 -8.31
CA PRO A 599 24.20 46.60 -9.14
C PRO A 599 24.06 45.75 -10.41
N VAL A 600 22.83 45.68 -10.95
CA VAL A 600 22.49 44.96 -12.18
C VAL A 600 23.47 45.31 -13.31
N GLY A 601 24.06 44.28 -13.92
CA GLY A 601 25.00 44.44 -15.05
C GLY A 601 26.46 44.75 -14.68
N GLN A 602 26.81 44.90 -13.40
CA GLN A 602 28.20 45.25 -13.00
C GLN A 602 29.06 44.04 -12.60
N LEU A 603 28.49 42.84 -12.55
CA LEU A 603 29.19 41.63 -12.11
C LEU A 603 30.42 41.28 -12.97
N ASP A 604 30.30 41.36 -14.30
CA ASP A 604 31.39 41.05 -15.23
C ASP A 604 32.59 41.99 -15.00
N THR A 605 32.33 43.30 -14.86
CA THR A 605 33.35 44.31 -14.59
C THR A 605 34.08 44.03 -13.26
N LEU A 606 33.33 43.81 -12.18
CA LEU A 606 33.92 43.56 -10.86
C LEU A 606 34.76 42.27 -10.82
N LEU A 607 34.32 41.22 -11.49
CA LEU A 607 35.09 39.97 -11.57
C LEU A 607 36.37 40.13 -12.41
N ARG A 608 36.32 40.89 -13.52
CA ARG A 608 37.50 41.20 -14.34
C ARG A 608 38.50 42.09 -13.59
N GLU A 609 38.03 43.10 -12.88
CA GLU A 609 38.86 43.93 -12.00
C GLU A 609 39.51 43.10 -10.89
N PHE A 610 38.75 42.18 -10.29
CA PHE A 610 39.30 41.29 -9.27
C PHE A 610 40.37 40.37 -9.84
N ALA A 611 40.14 39.78 -11.02
CA ALA A 611 41.12 38.97 -11.73
C ALA A 611 42.42 39.73 -12.01
N ALA A 612 42.33 41.00 -12.42
CA ALA A 612 43.50 41.85 -12.69
C ALA A 612 44.17 42.42 -11.42
N SER A 613 43.47 42.47 -10.28
CA SER A 613 43.99 43.07 -9.04
C SER A 613 44.89 42.13 -8.22
N ALA A 614 45.74 42.69 -7.36
CA ALA A 614 46.51 41.94 -6.36
C ALA A 614 45.66 41.44 -5.16
N ARG A 615 44.36 41.77 -5.11
CA ARG A 615 43.46 41.29 -4.05
C ARG A 615 43.33 39.78 -4.13
N THR A 616 43.38 39.12 -2.98
CA THR A 616 43.26 37.66 -2.84
C THR A 616 41.85 37.21 -2.48
N ASP A 617 41.02 38.12 -1.96
CA ASP A 617 39.70 37.82 -1.40
C ASP A 617 38.66 38.80 -1.90
N LEU A 618 37.50 38.28 -2.29
CA LEU A 618 36.35 39.07 -2.69
C LEU A 618 35.05 38.38 -2.29
N TRP A 619 34.13 39.14 -1.70
CA TRP A 619 32.75 38.74 -1.49
C TRP A 619 31.83 39.73 -2.21
N LEU A 620 31.09 39.21 -3.19
CA LEU A 620 30.09 39.93 -3.96
C LEU A 620 28.69 39.55 -3.48
N CYS A 621 27.84 40.55 -3.25
CA CYS A 621 26.42 40.37 -2.98
C CYS A 621 25.60 40.96 -4.15
N MET A 622 25.01 40.09 -4.98
CA MET A 622 24.26 40.49 -6.16
C MET A 622 22.91 41.10 -5.78
N MET A 623 22.63 42.29 -6.30
CA MET A 623 21.30 42.89 -6.22
C MET A 623 20.33 42.15 -7.17
N PRO A 624 19.01 42.17 -6.91
CA PRO A 624 18.01 41.56 -7.78
C PRO A 624 18.11 42.04 -9.23
N GLY A 625 18.06 41.13 -10.19
CA GLY A 625 18.19 41.40 -11.63
C GLY A 625 19.19 40.48 -12.35
N GLU A 626 19.33 40.68 -13.65
CA GLU A 626 20.23 39.90 -14.52
C GLU A 626 21.61 40.54 -14.65
N HIS A 627 22.64 39.71 -14.53
CA HIS A 627 24.04 40.10 -14.55
C HIS A 627 24.75 39.32 -15.67
N PRO A 628 24.75 39.85 -16.91
CA PRO A 628 25.34 39.16 -18.05
C PRO A 628 26.87 39.12 -17.97
N ILE A 629 27.45 37.99 -18.37
CA ILE A 629 28.86 37.78 -18.64
C ILE A 629 28.98 37.45 -20.12
N GLY A 630 29.39 38.46 -20.91
CA GLY A 630 29.31 38.41 -22.37
C GLY A 630 30.40 37.56 -23.04
N ALA A 631 31.59 37.49 -22.44
CA ALA A 631 32.74 36.78 -22.98
C ALA A 631 33.39 35.88 -21.92
N ALA A 632 34.24 34.95 -22.36
CA ALA A 632 35.01 34.09 -21.47
C ALA A 632 35.73 34.90 -20.37
N LEU A 633 35.72 34.34 -19.16
CA LEU A 633 36.29 34.94 -17.95
C LEU A 633 37.13 33.89 -17.25
N ALA A 634 38.38 34.21 -16.93
CA ALA A 634 39.27 33.34 -16.18
C ALA A 634 39.81 34.09 -14.97
N LEU A 635 39.57 33.53 -13.79
CA LEU A 635 40.06 34.02 -12.51
C LEU A 635 40.97 32.95 -11.92
N ALA A 636 42.19 33.33 -11.51
CA ALA A 636 43.20 32.42 -10.98
C ALA A 636 44.03 33.09 -9.89
N GLY A 637 44.73 32.26 -9.09
CA GLY A 637 45.64 32.73 -8.04
C GLY A 637 44.95 33.42 -6.86
N LYS A 638 43.65 33.20 -6.64
CA LYS A 638 42.89 33.82 -5.54
C LYS A 638 42.81 32.90 -4.31
N ARG A 639 42.61 33.50 -3.14
CA ARG A 639 42.37 32.78 -1.88
C ARG A 639 40.89 32.47 -1.71
N SER A 640 40.02 33.48 -1.72
CA SER A 640 38.57 33.29 -1.57
C SER A 640 37.78 34.11 -2.59
N LEU A 641 36.79 33.48 -3.22
CA LEU A 641 35.73 34.19 -3.94
C LEU A 641 34.38 33.67 -3.47
N ARG A 642 33.55 34.59 -2.97
CA ARG A 642 32.17 34.30 -2.56
C ARG A 642 31.21 35.17 -3.37
N ILE A 643 30.19 34.55 -3.92
CA ILE A 643 29.12 35.24 -4.65
C ILE A 643 27.79 34.81 -4.03
N SER A 644 27.09 35.76 -3.43
CA SER A 644 25.78 35.56 -2.83
C SER A 644 24.75 36.48 -3.48
N ALA A 645 23.47 36.16 -3.37
CA ALA A 645 22.38 37.08 -3.72
C ALA A 645 21.85 37.83 -2.49
N ALA A 646 21.40 39.07 -2.68
CA ALA A 646 20.66 39.81 -1.65
C ALA A 646 19.26 39.21 -1.39
N ALA A 647 18.68 38.56 -2.40
CA ALA A 647 17.45 37.79 -2.31
C ALA A 647 17.56 36.51 -3.15
N ALA A 648 17.29 35.36 -2.54
CA ALA A 648 17.44 34.05 -3.20
C ALA A 648 16.55 33.97 -4.45
N GLY A 649 17.13 33.55 -5.58
CA GLY A 649 16.41 33.35 -6.84
C GLY A 649 16.04 34.62 -7.63
N ALA A 650 16.25 35.82 -7.06
CA ALA A 650 15.98 37.11 -7.71
C ALA A 650 17.19 37.68 -8.49
N SER A 651 18.39 37.14 -8.26
CA SER A 651 19.62 37.55 -8.93
C SER A 651 20.14 36.44 -9.85
N ALA A 652 20.31 36.75 -11.14
CA ALA A 652 20.76 35.80 -12.15
C ALA A 652 22.10 36.21 -12.77
N MET A 653 23.10 35.34 -12.69
CA MET A 653 24.33 35.41 -13.49
C MET A 653 24.07 34.75 -14.85
N VAL A 654 24.11 35.53 -15.93
CA VAL A 654 23.76 35.05 -17.28
C VAL A 654 25.02 34.89 -18.11
N LEU A 655 25.44 33.64 -18.35
CA LEU A 655 26.58 33.31 -19.19
C LEU A 655 26.13 33.27 -20.65
N GLN A 656 26.49 34.30 -21.41
CA GLN A 656 26.04 34.44 -22.81
C GLN A 656 26.88 33.61 -23.77
N SER A 657 28.19 33.49 -23.53
CA SER A 657 29.08 32.70 -24.39
C SER A 657 30.36 32.28 -23.65
N GLY A 658 31.03 31.25 -24.18
CA GLY A 658 32.35 30.83 -23.70
C GLY A 658 32.36 30.13 -22.34
N VAL A 659 33.53 30.14 -21.70
CA VAL A 659 33.77 29.45 -20.43
C VAL A 659 34.07 30.48 -19.34
N VAL A 660 33.34 30.40 -18.22
CA VAL A 660 33.67 31.13 -17.00
C VAL A 660 34.40 30.20 -16.04
N SER A 661 35.71 30.41 -15.89
CA SER A 661 36.58 29.62 -15.03
C SER A 661 36.94 30.41 -13.78
N LEU A 662 36.47 29.97 -12.62
CA LEU A 662 36.77 30.55 -11.33
C LEU A 662 37.73 29.63 -10.58
N GLU A 663 38.95 30.09 -10.30
CA GLU A 663 39.94 29.37 -9.51
C GLU A 663 40.34 30.14 -8.23
N ALA A 664 40.10 29.53 -7.06
CA ALA A 664 40.51 30.05 -5.75
C ALA A 664 40.82 28.89 -4.77
N GLN A 665 41.34 29.18 -3.57
CA GLN A 665 41.42 28.15 -2.53
C GLN A 665 40.02 27.80 -2.00
N GLU A 666 39.17 28.81 -1.78
CA GLU A 666 37.75 28.68 -1.42
C GLU A 666 36.85 29.35 -2.46
N LEU A 667 35.85 28.62 -2.96
CA LEU A 667 34.79 29.13 -3.81
C LEU A 667 33.43 28.88 -3.15
N GLY A 668 32.63 29.94 -3.00
CA GLY A 668 31.30 29.88 -2.41
C GLY A 668 30.25 30.51 -3.31
N LEU A 669 29.19 29.78 -3.62
CA LEU A 669 27.99 30.27 -4.31
C LEU A 669 26.78 30.08 -3.39
N GLU A 670 25.99 31.14 -3.19
CA GLU A 670 24.82 31.06 -2.30
C GLU A 670 23.62 31.85 -2.82
N GLY A 671 22.48 31.17 -3.01
CA GLY A 671 21.21 31.84 -3.32
C GLY A 671 21.11 32.42 -4.75
N ILE A 672 22.08 32.16 -5.63
CA ILE A 672 22.11 32.75 -6.99
C ILE A 672 21.52 31.81 -8.04
N ARG A 673 21.03 32.40 -9.14
CA ARG A 673 20.75 31.68 -10.39
C ARG A 673 21.94 31.82 -11.34
N VAL A 674 22.37 30.74 -11.96
CA VAL A 674 23.37 30.74 -13.04
C VAL A 674 22.70 30.18 -14.29
N GLN A 675 22.54 31.02 -15.31
CA GLN A 675 21.90 30.66 -16.57
C GLN A 675 22.95 30.61 -17.67
N CYS A 676 23.09 29.46 -18.32
CA CYS A 676 24.02 29.24 -19.42
C CYS A 676 23.26 29.25 -20.75
N ALA A 677 23.65 30.11 -21.68
CA ALA A 677 23.12 30.09 -23.03
C ALA A 677 23.82 29.03 -23.89
N SER A 678 23.06 28.13 -24.52
CA SER A 678 23.53 27.17 -25.53
C SER A 678 24.80 26.42 -25.10
N GLY A 679 25.98 26.76 -25.65
CA GLY A 679 27.28 26.14 -25.33
C GLY A 679 28.08 26.77 -24.18
N ALA A 680 27.57 27.80 -23.51
CA ALA A 680 28.22 28.41 -22.36
C ALA A 680 28.33 27.42 -21.19
N ARG A 681 29.40 27.54 -20.40
CA ARG A 681 29.63 26.68 -19.24
C ARG A 681 30.45 27.36 -18.16
N MET A 682 30.34 26.86 -16.94
CA MET A 682 31.10 27.31 -15.79
C MET A 682 32.06 26.21 -15.31
N VAL A 683 33.27 26.60 -14.93
CA VAL A 683 34.29 25.74 -14.33
C VAL A 683 34.66 26.31 -12.97
N LEU A 684 34.50 25.50 -11.91
CA LEU A 684 34.91 25.86 -10.55
C LEU A 684 36.09 24.99 -10.14
N ARG A 685 37.23 25.63 -9.87
CA ARG A 685 38.46 24.94 -9.46
C ARG A 685 38.91 25.43 -8.09
N ALA A 686 38.80 24.59 -7.05
CA ALA A 686 39.22 24.98 -5.70
C ALA A 686 39.66 23.82 -4.80
N ASN A 687 40.20 24.16 -3.62
CA ASN A 687 40.41 23.20 -2.53
C ASN A 687 39.11 23.00 -1.74
N ARG A 688 38.23 24.01 -1.72
CA ARG A 688 36.91 23.96 -1.09
C ARG A 688 35.88 24.60 -2.02
N ILE A 689 34.91 23.82 -2.47
CA ILE A 689 33.79 24.28 -3.30
C ILE A 689 32.51 24.13 -2.49
N VAL A 690 31.82 25.24 -2.26
CA VAL A 690 30.53 25.28 -1.57
C VAL A 690 29.48 25.90 -2.50
N ALA A 691 28.40 25.19 -2.74
CA ALA A 691 27.20 25.75 -3.36
C ALA A 691 25.96 25.34 -2.58
N SER A 692 25.16 26.33 -2.19
CA SER A 692 23.89 26.07 -1.52
C SER A 692 22.77 26.96 -2.04
N ARG A 693 21.56 26.39 -2.17
CA ARG A 693 20.36 27.12 -2.57
C ARG A 693 20.54 27.86 -3.90
N CYS A 694 21.30 27.27 -4.83
CA CYS A 694 21.55 27.84 -6.16
C CYS A 694 20.73 27.12 -7.24
N ALA A 695 20.42 27.84 -8.31
CA ALA A 695 19.75 27.28 -9.49
C ALA A 695 20.64 27.40 -10.73
N PHE A 696 20.95 26.29 -11.39
CA PHE A 696 21.77 26.24 -12.61
C PHE A 696 20.89 25.78 -13.76
N THR A 697 20.80 26.57 -14.84
CA THR A 697 19.93 26.26 -15.98
C THR A 697 20.67 26.39 -17.31
N ARG A 698 20.41 25.45 -18.21
CA ARG A 698 20.81 25.49 -19.62
C ARG A 698 19.74 24.83 -20.48
N THR A 699 19.36 25.52 -21.54
CA THR A 699 18.53 24.99 -22.62
C THR A 699 19.34 25.09 -23.91
N SER A 700 19.35 24.03 -24.70
CA SER A 700 20.11 24.00 -25.96
C SER A 700 19.43 23.17 -27.04
N SER A 701 19.94 23.26 -28.26
CA SER A 701 19.54 22.43 -29.39
C SER A 701 20.53 21.30 -29.70
N ASN A 702 21.63 21.23 -28.94
CA ASN A 702 22.72 20.31 -29.17
C ASN A 702 22.82 19.26 -28.05
N PRO A 703 22.53 17.98 -28.33
CA PRO A 703 22.60 16.91 -27.34
C PRO A 703 24.05 16.56 -26.89
N ALA A 704 25.08 17.04 -27.59
CA ALA A 704 26.48 16.65 -27.39
C ALA A 704 27.32 17.72 -26.69
N LEU A 705 26.70 18.60 -25.88
CA LEU A 705 27.43 19.65 -25.17
C LEU A 705 28.24 19.11 -23.99
N PRO A 706 29.40 19.72 -23.68
CA PRO A 706 30.13 19.44 -22.44
C PRO A 706 29.29 19.76 -21.19
N PRO A 707 29.73 19.31 -20.00
CA PRO A 707 29.04 19.62 -18.74
C PRO A 707 28.76 21.12 -18.58
N MET A 708 27.51 21.48 -18.23
CA MET A 708 27.11 22.86 -17.97
C MET A 708 27.95 23.47 -16.84
N LEU A 709 28.08 22.72 -15.75
CA LEU A 709 28.97 23.03 -14.65
C LEU A 709 30.01 21.93 -14.50
N ARG A 710 31.27 22.31 -14.42
CA ARG A 710 32.39 21.40 -14.20
C ARG A 710 33.14 21.75 -12.93
N LEU A 711 33.30 20.77 -12.04
CA LEU A 711 34.01 20.91 -10.78
C LEU A 711 35.39 20.26 -10.85
N GLU A 712 36.41 20.98 -10.39
CA GLU A 712 37.80 20.54 -10.43
C GLU A 712 38.48 20.74 -9.07
N ALA A 713 39.23 19.72 -8.63
CA ALA A 713 40.03 19.79 -7.43
C ALA A 713 41.36 20.52 -7.74
N ARG A 714 41.76 21.47 -6.90
CA ARG A 714 43.07 22.14 -7.00
C ARG A 714 44.18 21.39 -6.24
N ALA A 715 43.81 20.55 -5.28
CA ALA A 715 44.69 19.68 -4.52
C ALA A 715 44.00 18.34 -4.23
N ALA A 716 44.78 17.32 -3.85
CA ALA A 716 44.24 16.05 -3.38
C ALA A 716 43.34 16.28 -2.13
N ASN A 717 42.22 15.54 -2.05
CA ASN A 717 41.22 15.66 -0.97
C ASN A 717 40.54 17.03 -0.88
N ALA A 718 40.37 17.73 -2.01
CA ALA A 718 39.55 18.93 -2.05
C ALA A 718 38.13 18.63 -1.54
N GLU A 719 37.55 19.56 -0.79
CA GLU A 719 36.23 19.44 -0.17
C GLU A 719 35.12 19.96 -1.11
N LEU A 720 34.05 19.18 -1.25
CA LEU A 720 32.82 19.56 -1.95
C LEU A 720 31.62 19.56 -1.01
N ILE A 721 30.94 20.69 -0.92
CA ILE A 721 29.65 20.82 -0.23
C ILE A 721 28.64 21.33 -1.25
N TRP A 722 27.77 20.44 -1.73
CA TRP A 722 26.77 20.75 -2.74
C TRP A 722 25.38 20.41 -2.21
N ARG A 723 24.63 21.40 -1.74
CA ARG A 723 23.34 21.17 -1.06
C ARG A 723 22.19 22.03 -1.54
N ASP A 724 20.98 21.50 -1.54
CA ASP A 724 19.76 22.26 -1.83
C ASP A 724 19.81 23.00 -3.18
N ASN A 725 20.52 22.46 -4.17
CA ASN A 725 20.65 23.09 -5.48
C ASN A 725 19.68 22.47 -6.49
N LEU A 726 19.22 23.30 -7.42
CA LEU A 726 18.47 22.91 -8.59
C LEU A 726 19.39 22.98 -9.82
N MET A 727 19.47 21.90 -10.59
CA MET A 727 20.26 21.86 -11.83
C MET A 727 19.42 21.30 -12.97
N SER A 728 19.25 22.08 -14.03
CA SER A 728 18.48 21.70 -15.22
C SER A 728 19.32 21.92 -16.46
N ASP A 729 19.67 20.85 -17.17
CA ASP A 729 20.36 20.91 -18.44
C ASP A 729 19.58 20.10 -19.46
N THR A 730 18.87 20.80 -20.35
CA THR A 730 17.92 20.22 -21.28
C THR A 730 18.29 20.57 -22.71
N TRP A 731 17.96 19.68 -23.62
CA TRP A 731 18.08 19.96 -25.04
C TRP A 731 16.83 19.53 -25.79
N SER A 732 16.58 20.24 -26.90
CA SER A 732 15.47 20.00 -27.80
C SER A 732 15.92 20.19 -29.24
N ARG A 733 15.61 19.27 -30.14
CA ARG A 733 15.87 19.46 -31.57
C ARG A 733 14.69 18.97 -32.43
N PRO A 734 14.42 19.59 -33.58
CA PRO A 734 13.41 19.13 -34.50
C PRO A 734 13.75 17.73 -35.00
N ILE A 735 12.75 16.86 -35.07
CA ILE A 735 12.91 15.52 -35.65
C ILE A 735 13.12 15.66 -37.16
N GLN A 736 14.18 15.06 -37.69
CA GLN A 736 14.54 15.14 -39.12
C GLN A 736 14.10 13.85 -39.85
N GLY A 737 13.10 13.92 -40.74
CA GLY A 737 12.67 12.79 -41.58
C GLY A 737 11.23 12.88 -42.12
N GLY A 738 10.96 12.28 -43.30
CA GLY A 738 9.64 12.25 -43.96
C GLY A 738 8.74 11.11 -43.50
N GLY A 739 7.42 11.35 -43.48
CA GLY A 739 6.40 10.40 -43.00
C GLY A 739 6.08 10.52 -41.50
N THR A 740 5.84 11.74 -41.01
CA THR A 740 5.38 12.02 -39.63
C THR A 740 3.91 12.44 -39.62
N VAL A 741 3.27 12.48 -38.45
CA VAL A 741 1.88 12.99 -38.27
C VAL A 741 1.73 14.47 -38.67
N PHE A 742 2.84 15.17 -38.89
CA PHE A 742 2.87 16.55 -39.37
C PHE A 742 3.35 16.64 -40.82
N ASP A 743 3.23 15.57 -41.60
CA ASP A 743 3.45 15.64 -43.04
C ASP A 743 2.49 16.69 -43.66
N PRO A 744 2.97 17.62 -44.52
CA PRO A 744 2.13 18.64 -45.13
C PRO A 744 0.87 18.08 -45.83
N ASP A 745 0.96 16.90 -46.43
CA ASP A 745 -0.15 16.23 -47.11
C ASP A 745 -1.18 15.68 -46.12
N LEU A 746 -0.76 15.28 -44.92
CA LEU A 746 -1.64 14.83 -43.84
C LEU A 746 -2.33 16.02 -43.16
N VAL A 747 -1.61 17.13 -42.95
CA VAL A 747 -2.18 18.37 -42.38
C VAL A 747 -3.19 18.99 -43.35
N GLY A 748 -2.87 19.05 -44.64
CA GLY A 748 -3.79 19.46 -45.72
C GLY A 748 -4.29 20.91 -45.63
N ASN A 749 -3.59 21.80 -44.91
CA ASN A 749 -3.87 23.22 -44.81
C ASN A 749 -2.57 24.04 -44.92
N ALA A 750 -2.48 24.93 -45.91
CA ALA A 750 -1.25 25.67 -46.21
C ALA A 750 -0.85 26.66 -45.10
N THR A 751 -1.81 27.32 -44.44
CA THR A 751 -1.55 28.29 -43.37
C THR A 751 -1.04 27.60 -42.11
N VAL A 752 -1.63 26.46 -41.74
CA VAL A 752 -1.16 25.64 -40.62
C VAL A 752 0.20 25.03 -40.92
N ASN A 753 0.43 24.56 -42.15
CA ASN A 753 1.74 24.05 -42.56
C ASN A 753 2.84 25.12 -42.47
N ALA A 754 2.57 26.34 -42.93
CA ALA A 754 3.51 27.45 -42.82
C ALA A 754 3.82 27.81 -41.35
N ALA A 755 2.81 27.77 -40.47
CA ALA A 755 3.02 27.99 -39.04
C ALA A 755 3.81 26.85 -38.37
N LEU A 756 3.57 25.59 -38.77
CA LEU A 756 4.36 24.44 -38.32
C LEU A 756 5.81 24.48 -38.83
N ASP A 757 6.06 25.04 -40.01
CA ASP A 757 7.42 25.19 -40.57
C ASP A 757 8.32 26.12 -39.75
N VAL A 758 7.75 27.10 -39.03
CA VAL A 758 8.48 27.92 -38.06
C VAL A 758 9.09 27.06 -36.97
N PHE A 759 8.38 26.01 -36.54
CA PHE A 759 8.87 25.02 -35.59
C PHE A 759 9.81 24.01 -36.25
N ARG A 760 9.48 23.43 -37.41
CA ARG A 760 10.32 22.40 -38.06
C ARG A 760 11.73 22.90 -38.40
N ASN A 761 11.85 24.17 -38.76
CA ASN A 761 13.10 24.75 -39.24
C ASN A 761 13.91 25.49 -38.16
N ASN A 762 13.39 25.63 -36.94
CA ASN A 762 14.06 26.35 -35.87
C ASN A 762 14.52 25.41 -34.75
N ALA A 763 15.77 24.97 -34.81
CA ALA A 763 16.29 24.05 -33.81
C ALA A 763 16.37 24.65 -32.40
N GLY A 764 16.55 25.97 -32.30
CA GLY A 764 16.69 26.69 -31.04
C GLY A 764 15.41 27.36 -30.57
N ILE A 765 14.22 26.99 -31.07
CA ILE A 765 12.96 27.68 -30.71
C ILE A 765 12.74 27.73 -29.20
N PHE A 766 13.16 26.69 -28.47
CA PHE A 766 13.04 26.59 -27.01
C PHE A 766 14.18 27.29 -26.25
N GLU A 767 15.24 27.72 -26.94
CA GLU A 767 16.32 28.54 -26.35
C GLU A 767 15.88 30.01 -26.20
N ASP A 768 14.87 30.45 -26.98
CA ASP A 768 14.32 31.81 -26.96
C ASP A 768 12.81 31.78 -26.68
N GLN A 769 12.45 32.10 -25.44
CA GLN A 769 11.06 32.10 -24.98
C GLN A 769 10.16 33.09 -25.73
N ALA A 770 10.70 34.21 -26.22
CA ALA A 770 9.93 35.20 -26.98
C ALA A 770 9.65 34.69 -28.41
N ALA A 771 10.64 34.04 -29.02
CA ALA A 771 10.48 33.40 -30.33
C ALA A 771 9.47 32.23 -30.25
N TYR A 772 9.56 31.39 -29.21
CA TYR A 772 8.60 30.30 -28.97
C TYR A 772 7.16 30.80 -28.84
N ARG A 773 6.92 31.80 -27.98
CA ARG A 773 5.57 32.36 -27.75
C ARG A 773 4.99 32.93 -29.05
N THR A 774 5.80 33.63 -29.83
CA THR A 774 5.38 34.20 -31.11
C THR A 774 5.03 33.10 -32.13
N ALA A 775 5.81 32.03 -32.19
CA ALA A 775 5.53 30.88 -33.05
C ALA A 775 4.25 30.12 -32.61
N LEU A 776 4.05 29.94 -31.30
CA LEU A 776 2.86 29.29 -30.74
C LEU A 776 1.59 30.09 -31.02
N ASP A 777 1.63 31.42 -30.83
CA ASP A 777 0.52 32.31 -31.14
C ASP A 777 0.15 32.23 -32.63
N GLY A 778 1.14 32.27 -33.52
CA GLY A 778 0.93 32.15 -34.97
C GLY A 778 0.31 30.81 -35.38
N LEU A 779 0.73 29.71 -34.76
CA LEU A 779 0.13 28.38 -35.00
C LEU A 779 -1.29 28.29 -34.44
N THR A 780 -1.52 28.86 -33.26
CA THR A 780 -2.84 28.91 -32.63
C THR A 780 -3.82 29.67 -33.51
N ASP A 781 -3.42 30.81 -34.07
CA ASP A 781 -4.26 31.60 -34.98
C ASP A 781 -4.56 30.85 -36.28
N ALA A 782 -3.56 30.16 -36.84
CA ALA A 782 -3.73 29.34 -38.04
C ALA A 782 -4.73 28.19 -37.82
N VAL A 783 -4.67 27.51 -36.67
CA VAL A 783 -5.56 26.40 -36.32
C VAL A 783 -6.96 26.89 -35.93
N ALA A 784 -7.05 27.99 -35.16
CA ALA A 784 -8.31 28.64 -34.81
C ALA A 784 -9.07 29.11 -36.07
N GLY A 785 -8.35 29.54 -37.11
CA GLY A 785 -8.91 29.94 -38.41
C GLY A 785 -9.44 28.78 -39.28
N MET A 786 -9.16 27.52 -38.95
CA MET A 786 -9.74 26.37 -39.67
C MET A 786 -11.21 26.17 -39.31
N SER A 787 -12.03 25.79 -40.29
CA SER A 787 -13.39 25.32 -40.00
C SER A 787 -13.36 23.99 -39.24
N GLY A 788 -14.40 23.70 -38.45
CA GLY A 788 -14.48 22.41 -37.74
C GLY A 788 -14.46 21.20 -38.69
N SER A 789 -15.02 21.34 -39.90
CA SER A 789 -14.92 20.34 -40.96
C SER A 789 -13.48 20.11 -41.45
N ASP A 790 -12.66 21.17 -41.55
CA ASP A 790 -11.27 21.06 -41.98
C ASP A 790 -10.41 20.38 -40.91
N ARG A 791 -10.67 20.66 -39.62
CA ARG A 791 -9.99 20.00 -38.50
C ARG A 791 -10.33 18.51 -38.45
N LEU A 792 -11.59 18.15 -38.64
CA LEU A 792 -12.02 16.75 -38.74
C LEU A 792 -11.45 16.05 -39.98
N ALA A 793 -11.29 16.76 -41.11
CA ALA A 793 -10.63 16.22 -42.29
C ALA A 793 -9.13 15.95 -42.05
N TRP A 794 -8.44 16.82 -41.30
CA TRP A 794 -7.06 16.59 -40.86
C TRP A 794 -6.97 15.33 -39.99
N ARG A 795 -7.81 15.19 -38.96
CA ARG A 795 -7.89 13.96 -38.14
C ARG A 795 -8.10 12.70 -38.98
N ASN A 796 -9.08 12.73 -39.89
CA ASN A 796 -9.41 11.57 -40.72
C ASN A 796 -8.25 11.15 -41.64
N ARG A 797 -7.42 12.09 -42.12
CA ARG A 797 -6.20 11.79 -42.88
C ARG A 797 -5.15 11.09 -42.01
N ILE A 798 -5.00 11.50 -40.76
CA ILE A 798 -4.12 10.85 -39.77
C ILE A 798 -4.60 9.44 -39.46
N ASP A 799 -5.91 9.26 -39.25
CA ASP A 799 -6.52 7.96 -38.95
C ASP A 799 -6.47 6.98 -40.13
N ALA A 800 -6.57 7.48 -41.37
CA ALA A 800 -6.53 6.68 -42.58
C ALA A 800 -5.13 6.15 -42.94
N GLY A 801 -4.07 6.66 -42.32
CA GLY A 801 -2.70 6.15 -42.48
C GLY A 801 -2.27 6.05 -43.95
N ALA A 802 -2.06 7.18 -44.63
CA ALA A 802 -1.45 7.30 -45.96
C ALA A 802 -1.64 6.09 -46.91
N THR A 803 -2.86 5.86 -47.40
CA THR A 803 -3.10 5.11 -48.63
C THR A 803 -3.47 6.05 -49.77
N ALA A 804 -2.48 6.71 -50.39
CA ALA A 804 -2.49 7.12 -51.81
C ALA A 804 -1.25 7.98 -52.16
N GLY A 805 -0.48 7.57 -53.18
CA GLY A 805 0.38 8.51 -53.94
C GLY A 805 1.88 8.22 -54.03
N THR A 806 2.27 7.21 -54.81
CA THR A 806 3.50 7.13 -55.64
C THR A 806 4.83 7.76 -55.19
N GLY A 807 5.80 6.88 -54.88
CA GLY A 807 7.15 6.94 -55.45
C GLY A 807 8.21 7.82 -54.76
N ALA A 808 9.33 7.18 -54.41
CA ALA A 808 10.62 7.79 -54.03
C ALA A 808 10.80 8.29 -52.58
N ILE A 809 10.72 7.40 -51.58
CA ILE A 809 11.63 7.44 -50.40
C ILE A 809 12.04 6.00 -50.04
N ARG A 810 12.62 5.29 -51.00
CA ARG A 810 13.66 4.30 -50.72
C ARG A 810 14.96 4.94 -51.18
N ASP A 811 15.98 4.90 -50.33
CA ASP A 811 17.35 5.39 -50.59
C ASP A 811 17.68 6.84 -50.18
N ALA A 812 17.65 7.13 -48.87
CA ALA A 812 18.42 8.26 -48.30
C ALA A 812 18.96 8.01 -46.89
N ALA A 813 19.01 6.76 -46.41
CA ALA A 813 19.55 6.41 -45.09
C ALA A 813 20.73 5.41 -45.15
N ALA A 814 21.45 5.38 -46.28
CA ALA A 814 22.69 4.62 -46.42
C ALA A 814 23.86 5.62 -46.59
N GLY A 815 24.33 6.19 -45.48
CA GLY A 815 25.47 7.09 -45.54
C GLY A 815 25.72 7.94 -44.31
N ARG A 816 25.81 7.33 -43.11
CA ARG A 816 26.65 7.77 -41.98
C ARG A 816 26.50 6.75 -40.86
N GLY A 817 27.62 6.20 -40.39
CA GLY A 817 27.66 5.10 -39.44
C GLY A 817 26.98 5.44 -38.11
N ALA A 818 25.92 4.70 -37.81
CA ALA A 818 25.37 4.52 -36.47
C ALA A 818 25.27 3.00 -36.22
N PRO A 819 25.65 2.47 -35.04
CA PRO A 819 25.63 1.03 -34.82
C PRO A 819 24.19 0.53 -34.63
N LEU A 820 23.73 -0.19 -35.67
CA LEU A 820 22.84 -1.35 -35.69
C LEU A 820 21.57 -1.34 -34.80
N GLY A 821 20.44 -0.98 -35.43
CA GLY A 821 19.11 -1.48 -35.10
C GLY A 821 18.41 -1.98 -36.37
N ARG A 822 17.82 -3.18 -36.34
CA ARG A 822 16.74 -3.56 -37.26
C ARG A 822 15.85 -4.70 -36.73
N ALA A 823 14.56 -4.36 -36.64
CA ALA A 823 13.36 -5.12 -36.97
C ALA A 823 13.04 -6.43 -36.22
N LEU A 824 11.90 -6.45 -35.52
CA LEU A 824 10.69 -7.20 -35.91
C LEU A 824 9.49 -6.75 -35.07
N ALA A 825 8.39 -6.48 -35.77
CA ALA A 825 7.09 -6.14 -35.20
C ALA A 825 6.31 -7.39 -34.85
N ARG A 826 5.61 -7.40 -33.71
CA ARG A 826 4.19 -7.79 -33.54
C ARG A 826 3.76 -7.73 -32.07
N ASP A 827 2.49 -7.37 -31.91
CA ASP A 827 1.66 -7.37 -30.70
C ASP A 827 1.88 -6.25 -29.67
N THR A 828 1.20 -5.12 -29.92
CA THR A 828 0.92 -4.13 -28.86
C THR A 828 -0.59 -3.96 -28.71
N LEU A 829 -1.10 -4.47 -27.58
CA LEU A 829 -2.44 -4.23 -27.08
C LEU A 829 -2.66 -2.73 -26.81
N ALA A 830 -3.83 -2.26 -27.21
CA ALA A 830 -4.33 -0.91 -26.99
C ALA A 830 -4.35 -0.55 -25.50
N LEU A 831 -3.50 0.39 -25.08
CA LEU A 831 -3.60 1.07 -23.79
C LEU A 831 -4.34 2.40 -24.00
N ARG A 832 -5.46 2.55 -23.29
CA ARG A 832 -6.40 3.67 -23.37
C ARG A 832 -5.74 4.95 -22.85
N SER A 833 -5.98 6.05 -23.55
CA SER A 833 -5.51 7.42 -23.29
C SER A 833 -6.04 8.06 -21.99
N SER A 834 -6.78 7.33 -21.15
CA SER A 834 -7.32 7.82 -19.88
C SER A 834 -6.34 7.71 -18.70
N ASP A 835 -5.26 6.94 -18.81
CA ASP A 835 -4.36 6.67 -17.68
C ASP A 835 -3.16 7.63 -17.57
N LEU A 836 -2.93 8.48 -18.58
CA LEU A 836 -1.85 9.48 -18.60
C LEU A 836 -2.24 10.82 -17.97
N ALA A 837 -3.53 11.11 -17.83
CA ALA A 837 -4.02 12.33 -17.19
C ALA A 837 -4.00 12.26 -15.65
N MET A 838 -3.85 11.06 -15.07
CA MET A 838 -3.94 10.85 -13.61
C MET A 838 -2.57 10.81 -12.91
N ARG A 839 -1.48 11.21 -13.58
CA ARG A 839 -0.11 11.19 -13.01
C ARG A 839 0.63 12.54 -13.02
N SER A 840 0.03 13.64 -13.46
CA SER A 840 0.64 14.97 -13.36
C SER A 840 0.28 15.71 -12.06
N THR A 841 -0.83 15.36 -11.41
CA THR A 841 -1.31 16.01 -10.19
C THR A 841 -0.70 15.46 -8.89
N ASP A 842 -0.25 14.20 -8.88
CA ASP A 842 0.36 13.58 -7.69
C ASP A 842 1.87 13.83 -7.54
N ALA A 843 2.55 14.33 -8.58
CA ALA A 843 3.92 14.82 -8.45
C ALA A 843 3.98 16.21 -7.76
N GLY A 844 2.86 16.94 -7.73
CA GLY A 844 2.75 18.27 -7.11
C GLY A 844 2.39 18.28 -5.63
N ARG A 845 1.97 17.15 -5.05
CA ARG A 845 1.47 17.09 -3.65
C ARG A 845 2.43 16.45 -2.63
N LEU A 846 3.59 15.95 -3.07
CA LEU A 846 4.63 15.40 -2.17
C LEU A 846 5.77 16.39 -1.85
N PHE A 847 5.67 17.65 -2.29
CA PHE A 847 6.67 18.72 -2.06
C PHE A 847 6.16 19.86 -1.18
N ALA A 848 5.39 19.53 -0.14
CA ALA A 848 5.01 20.47 0.91
C ALA A 848 5.87 20.24 2.17
N SER A 849 7.19 20.41 2.05
CA SER A 849 8.03 20.78 3.19
C SER A 849 9.35 21.39 2.69
N GLY A 850 9.53 22.69 2.95
CA GLY A 850 10.78 23.41 2.69
C GLY A 850 10.67 24.51 1.63
N ASP A 851 10.19 25.67 2.03
CA ASP A 851 10.13 26.90 1.23
C ASP A 851 11.49 27.31 0.62
N LEU A 852 11.46 27.72 -0.66
CA LEU A 852 12.12 28.91 -1.27
C LEU A 852 12.51 28.78 -2.77
N PHE A 853 12.26 27.65 -3.46
CA PHE A 853 12.55 27.54 -4.90
C PHE A 853 11.40 26.96 -5.76
N SER A 854 10.17 26.98 -5.25
CA SER A 854 9.03 26.46 -6.01
C SER A 854 8.63 27.35 -7.19
N SER A 855 8.42 26.66 -8.31
CA SER A 855 7.34 26.88 -9.29
C SER A 855 7.40 28.01 -10.32
N ALA A 856 8.20 29.07 -10.22
CA ALA A 856 8.04 30.18 -11.18
C ALA A 856 8.78 30.04 -12.53
N LEU A 857 9.93 29.33 -12.60
CA LEU A 857 10.73 29.25 -13.84
C LEU A 857 10.81 27.85 -14.47
N LEU A 858 10.67 26.80 -13.66
CA LEU A 858 10.60 25.42 -14.16
C LEU A 858 9.24 25.12 -14.81
N ALA A 859 8.17 25.84 -14.44
CA ALA A 859 6.81 25.60 -14.93
C ALA A 859 6.66 25.75 -16.46
N ASP A 860 7.46 26.59 -17.11
CA ASP A 860 7.30 26.84 -18.56
C ASP A 860 7.97 25.77 -19.45
N THR A 861 8.83 24.88 -18.92
CA THR A 861 9.51 23.82 -19.71
C THR A 861 9.29 22.39 -19.18
N GLN A 862 8.91 22.24 -17.91
CA GLN A 862 8.61 20.94 -17.30
C GLN A 862 7.42 20.17 -17.91
N PRO A 863 6.27 20.78 -18.31
CA PRO A 863 5.16 20.01 -18.88
C PRO A 863 5.52 19.33 -20.20
N LEU A 864 6.32 20.01 -21.05
CA LEU A 864 6.82 19.47 -22.32
C LEU A 864 7.80 18.31 -22.10
N LEU A 865 8.71 18.44 -21.12
CA LEU A 865 9.73 17.42 -20.80
C LEU A 865 9.19 16.22 -20.01
N ALA A 866 8.15 16.42 -19.19
CA ALA A 866 7.47 15.34 -18.48
C ALA A 866 6.75 14.37 -19.44
N ARG A 867 6.39 14.85 -20.64
CA ARG A 867 5.72 14.12 -21.72
C ARG A 867 6.66 13.65 -22.84
N ALA A 868 7.92 14.11 -22.85
CA ALA A 868 8.88 13.90 -23.93
C ALA A 868 9.49 12.47 -24.02
N SER A 869 8.95 11.46 -23.36
CA SER A 869 9.38 10.07 -23.55
C SER A 869 9.06 9.50 -24.95
N VAL A 870 8.52 10.32 -25.86
CA VAL A 870 7.89 9.88 -27.12
C VAL A 870 8.20 10.85 -28.28
N GLY A 871 9.47 11.08 -28.60
CA GLY A 871 9.88 11.90 -29.76
C GLY A 871 10.26 11.11 -31.02
N SER A 872 10.31 9.78 -30.99
CA SER A 872 10.83 8.94 -32.08
C SER A 872 9.76 8.09 -32.80
N GLY A 873 8.49 8.34 -32.48
CA GLY A 873 7.37 7.53 -32.94
C GLY A 873 7.02 7.70 -34.43
N THR A 874 6.77 6.58 -35.12
CA THR A 874 6.13 6.58 -36.46
C THR A 874 4.73 7.18 -36.43
N VAL A 875 4.14 7.51 -37.59
CA VAL A 875 2.70 7.90 -37.70
C VAL A 875 1.82 6.91 -36.93
N GLU A 876 2.13 5.63 -37.00
CA GLU A 876 1.40 4.55 -36.34
C GLU A 876 1.39 4.67 -34.81
N SER A 877 2.52 5.03 -34.20
CA SER A 877 2.63 5.10 -32.73
C SER A 877 2.02 6.38 -32.15
N ASN A 878 1.93 7.44 -32.95
CA ASN A 878 1.48 8.76 -32.49
C ASN A 878 0.05 9.08 -32.94
N ARG A 879 -0.55 8.24 -33.81
CA ARG A 879 -1.91 8.40 -34.38
C ARG A 879 -2.97 8.72 -33.33
N ALA A 880 -3.07 7.87 -32.29
CA ALA A 880 -4.10 8.02 -31.26
C ALA A 880 -3.99 9.33 -30.47
N THR A 881 -2.76 9.76 -30.16
CA THR A 881 -2.48 11.00 -29.44
C THR A 881 -2.87 12.22 -30.30
N VAL A 882 -2.48 12.22 -31.58
CA VAL A 882 -2.78 13.31 -32.50
C VAL A 882 -4.26 13.40 -32.82
N SER A 883 -4.93 12.27 -33.09
CA SER A 883 -6.37 12.27 -33.37
C SER A 883 -7.17 12.77 -32.16
N SER A 884 -6.79 12.36 -30.95
CA SER A 884 -7.40 12.86 -29.72
C SER A 884 -7.15 14.36 -29.49
N ALA A 885 -5.94 14.87 -29.79
CA ALA A 885 -5.63 16.28 -29.68
C ALA A 885 -6.45 17.12 -30.67
N ILE A 886 -6.59 16.65 -31.92
CA ILE A 886 -7.41 17.33 -32.93
C ILE A 886 -8.90 17.33 -32.54
N ASP A 887 -9.42 16.25 -31.94
CA ASP A 887 -10.80 16.22 -31.42
C ASP A 887 -11.02 17.25 -30.30
N ARG A 888 -10.05 17.41 -29.38
CA ARG A 888 -10.10 18.45 -28.34
C ARG A 888 -10.05 19.86 -28.94
N ILE A 889 -9.15 20.10 -29.89
CA ILE A 889 -9.06 21.37 -30.61
C ILE A 889 -10.38 21.67 -31.34
N ASN A 890 -11.02 20.65 -31.92
CA ASN A 890 -12.31 20.83 -32.59
C ASN A 890 -13.44 21.15 -31.60
N ALA A 891 -13.44 20.53 -30.42
CA ALA A 891 -14.39 20.83 -29.35
C ALA A 891 -14.21 22.25 -28.77
N ALA A 892 -12.97 22.74 -28.70
CA ALA A 892 -12.63 24.09 -28.23
C ALA A 892 -13.13 25.22 -29.16
N GLY A 893 -13.56 24.91 -30.39
CA GLY A 893 -14.09 25.89 -31.34
C GLY A 893 -13.05 26.97 -31.69
N ASN A 894 -13.31 28.24 -31.33
CA ASN A 894 -12.37 29.36 -31.55
C ASN A 894 -11.69 29.83 -30.26
N ASN A 895 -11.75 29.04 -29.18
CA ASN A 895 -11.12 29.38 -27.91
C ASN A 895 -9.59 29.29 -28.03
N ARG A 896 -8.95 30.44 -28.31
CA ARG A 896 -7.50 30.56 -28.54
C ARG A 896 -6.65 30.00 -27.40
N ALA A 897 -7.08 30.18 -26.15
CA ALA A 897 -6.31 29.71 -24.99
C ALA A 897 -6.29 28.17 -24.90
N GLU A 898 -7.44 27.54 -25.09
CA GLU A 898 -7.60 26.08 -25.04
C GLU A 898 -6.92 25.39 -26.23
N ILE A 899 -6.97 26.01 -27.41
CA ILE A 899 -6.22 25.53 -28.59
C ILE A 899 -4.72 25.64 -28.36
N ALA A 900 -4.23 26.77 -27.84
CA ALA A 900 -2.80 26.97 -27.55
C ALA A 900 -2.27 25.94 -26.55
N GLU A 901 -3.06 25.60 -25.53
CA GLU A 901 -2.73 24.58 -24.54
C GLU A 901 -2.58 23.19 -25.20
N VAL A 902 -3.58 22.75 -25.96
CA VAL A 902 -3.52 21.44 -26.66
C VAL A 902 -2.38 21.40 -27.69
N LEU A 903 -2.11 22.52 -28.38
CA LEU A 903 -0.99 22.61 -29.32
C LEU A 903 0.36 22.49 -28.61
N ALA A 904 0.56 23.22 -27.52
CA ALA A 904 1.79 23.16 -26.73
C ALA A 904 2.01 21.77 -26.14
N ASP A 905 0.99 21.20 -25.51
CA ASP A 905 1.13 20.01 -24.67
C ASP A 905 1.12 18.69 -25.44
N ASP A 906 0.43 18.61 -26.59
CA ASP A 906 0.21 17.34 -27.30
C ASP A 906 0.82 17.30 -28.70
N LEU A 907 0.88 18.43 -29.42
CA LEU A 907 1.29 18.45 -30.83
C LEU A 907 2.71 18.98 -31.04
N ILE A 908 3.08 20.12 -30.46
CA ILE A 908 4.43 20.69 -30.63
C ILE A 908 5.50 19.77 -30.03
N VAL A 909 5.20 19.10 -28.92
CA VAL A 909 6.12 18.10 -28.32
C VAL A 909 6.47 16.99 -29.30
N LEU A 910 5.56 16.59 -30.19
CA LEU A 910 5.77 15.52 -31.16
C LEU A 910 6.61 15.95 -32.39
N LEU A 911 6.89 17.25 -32.55
CA LEU A 911 7.79 17.77 -33.60
C LEU A 911 9.27 17.73 -33.19
N TYR A 912 9.53 17.56 -31.89
CA TYR A 912 10.86 17.68 -31.31
C TYR A 912 11.23 16.42 -30.55
N GLU A 913 12.52 16.09 -30.63
CA GLU A 913 13.15 15.19 -29.69
C GLU A 913 13.72 16.04 -28.56
N PHE A 914 13.42 15.64 -27.32
CA PHE A 914 13.98 16.27 -26.13
C PHE A 914 14.83 15.29 -25.36
N GLY A 915 15.80 15.81 -24.63
CA GLY A 915 16.56 15.03 -23.69
C GLY A 915 17.26 15.88 -22.65
N TYR A 916 18.01 15.18 -21.82
CA TYR A 916 18.83 15.77 -20.77
C TYR A 916 20.29 15.79 -21.21
N GLY A 917 20.97 16.88 -20.90
CA GLY A 917 22.42 17.03 -21.01
C GLY A 917 23.14 16.73 -19.70
N VAL A 918 24.45 16.96 -19.66
CA VAL A 918 25.24 16.81 -18.43
C VAL A 918 25.19 18.11 -17.60
N ALA A 919 24.33 18.14 -16.60
CA ALA A 919 24.18 19.29 -15.73
C ALA A 919 25.41 19.52 -14.84
N LEU A 920 25.96 18.43 -14.27
CA LEU A 920 27.12 18.48 -13.38
C LEU A 920 28.17 17.45 -13.79
N GLY A 921 29.38 17.92 -14.10
CA GLY A 921 30.56 17.08 -14.31
C GLY A 921 31.57 17.25 -13.19
N ILE A 922 31.93 16.15 -12.52
CA ILE A 922 33.04 16.15 -11.55
C ILE A 922 34.28 15.59 -12.23
N ALA A 923 35.25 16.48 -12.47
CA ALA A 923 36.37 16.20 -13.37
C ALA A 923 37.32 15.13 -12.83
N SER A 924 37.59 15.12 -11.53
CA SER A 924 38.55 14.20 -10.90
C SER A 924 37.89 13.37 -9.80
N ASN A 925 38.45 12.20 -9.54
CA ASN A 925 38.11 11.33 -8.41
C ASN A 925 38.83 11.73 -7.10
N GLN A 926 39.40 12.94 -7.02
CA GLN A 926 40.09 13.46 -5.83
C GLN A 926 39.24 14.45 -5.03
N LEU A 927 38.11 14.90 -5.59
CA LEU A 927 37.16 15.76 -4.92
C LEU A 927 36.31 14.91 -3.98
N SER A 928 36.40 15.16 -2.66
CA SER A 928 35.67 14.42 -1.64
C SER A 928 34.62 15.31 -1.00
N GLY A 929 33.46 14.76 -0.67
CA GLY A 929 32.40 15.55 -0.04
C GLY A 929 31.00 15.02 -0.29
N SER A 930 30.01 15.91 -0.19
CA SER A 930 28.60 15.55 -0.20
C SER A 930 27.80 16.31 -1.26
N LEU A 931 26.96 15.57 -1.98
CA LEU A 931 25.81 16.10 -2.70
C LEU A 931 24.57 15.72 -1.89
N THR A 932 23.88 16.70 -1.31
CA THR A 932 22.75 16.48 -0.39
C THR A 932 21.52 17.25 -0.83
N ASP A 933 20.37 16.59 -0.91
CA ASP A 933 19.06 17.20 -1.17
C ASP A 933 19.01 18.09 -2.43
N ASN A 934 19.73 17.69 -3.49
CA ASN A 934 19.73 18.39 -4.76
C ASN A 934 18.73 17.78 -5.76
N HIS A 935 18.25 18.62 -6.68
CA HIS A 935 17.39 18.22 -7.79
C HIS A 935 18.13 18.39 -9.13
N PHE A 936 18.48 17.28 -9.78
CA PHE A 936 19.13 17.25 -11.08
C PHE A 936 18.16 16.79 -12.17
N ASP A 937 17.56 17.75 -12.89
CA ASP A 937 16.93 17.51 -14.20
C ASP A 937 18.01 17.56 -15.30
N GLY A 938 18.93 16.61 -15.20
CA GLY A 938 20.13 16.49 -16.03
C GLY A 938 21.00 15.33 -15.54
N GLU A 939 21.97 14.93 -16.35
CA GLU A 939 22.93 13.90 -15.99
C GLU A 939 24.00 14.44 -15.01
N VAL A 940 24.40 13.60 -14.06
CA VAL A 940 25.57 13.77 -13.19
C VAL A 940 26.66 12.83 -13.69
N LEU A 941 27.76 13.41 -14.14
CA LEU A 941 28.88 12.69 -14.73
C LEU A 941 30.10 12.70 -13.82
N LEU A 942 30.54 11.51 -13.45
CA LEU A 942 31.82 11.28 -12.77
C LEU A 942 32.90 10.98 -13.82
N MET A 943 33.71 11.98 -14.11
CA MET A 943 34.65 11.93 -15.23
C MET A 943 35.91 11.11 -14.94
N ASN A 944 36.24 10.87 -13.66
CA ASN A 944 37.40 10.08 -13.21
C ASN A 944 38.76 10.52 -13.82
N GLY A 945 38.93 11.81 -14.09
CA GLY A 945 40.12 12.36 -14.73
C GLY A 945 40.14 12.22 -16.26
N LEU A 946 39.03 11.83 -16.89
CA LEU A 946 38.93 11.55 -18.32
C LEU A 946 38.11 12.60 -19.08
N GLU A 947 38.75 13.26 -20.06
CA GLU A 947 38.08 14.22 -20.96
C GLU A 947 37.18 13.56 -22.03
N SER A 948 37.43 12.28 -22.31
CA SER A 948 36.60 11.43 -23.15
C SER A 948 36.69 10.00 -22.63
N GLY A 949 35.64 9.22 -22.80
CA GLY A 949 35.66 7.83 -22.35
C GLY A 949 34.44 7.08 -22.83
N LEU A 950 34.47 5.79 -22.54
CA LEU A 950 33.40 4.85 -22.77
C LEU A 950 32.29 5.07 -21.73
N ASP A 951 31.04 5.19 -22.18
CA ASP A 951 29.87 5.09 -21.31
C ASP A 951 29.57 3.59 -21.08
N PRO A 952 29.55 3.12 -19.82
CA PRO A 952 29.23 1.72 -19.51
C PRO A 952 27.89 1.23 -20.05
N ARG A 953 26.94 2.11 -20.41
CA ARG A 953 25.67 1.69 -21.04
C ARG A 953 25.88 1.11 -22.45
N ASP A 954 26.87 1.58 -23.19
CA ASP A 954 27.06 1.29 -24.61
C ASP A 954 27.81 -0.04 -24.85
N VAL A 955 28.20 -0.74 -23.78
CA VAL A 955 28.95 -2.00 -23.84
C VAL A 955 28.36 -3.07 -22.94
N THR A 956 28.19 -4.27 -23.46
CA THR A 956 27.77 -5.42 -22.65
C THR A 956 28.92 -5.87 -21.75
N LEU A 957 28.70 -5.90 -20.44
CA LEU A 957 29.62 -6.50 -19.46
C LEU A 957 28.94 -7.77 -18.95
N THR A 958 29.49 -8.96 -19.23
CA THR A 958 28.91 -10.26 -18.82
C THR A 958 29.73 -10.94 -17.73
N GLN A 959 29.06 -11.79 -16.96
CA GLN A 959 29.66 -12.65 -15.96
C GLN A 959 30.67 -13.62 -16.62
N ARG A 960 31.95 -13.55 -16.26
CA ARG A 960 32.93 -14.59 -16.61
C ARG A 960 33.39 -15.31 -15.35
N THR A 961 33.05 -16.60 -15.23
CA THR A 961 33.67 -17.54 -14.31
C THR A 961 34.96 -18.05 -14.95
N GLY A 962 36.11 -17.60 -14.46
CA GLY A 962 37.41 -18.09 -14.92
C GLY A 962 38.57 -17.16 -14.58
N ALA A 963 39.59 -17.71 -13.92
CA ALA A 963 40.75 -17.00 -13.42
C ALA A 963 41.62 -16.41 -14.54
N ALA A 964 41.62 -15.08 -14.68
CA ALA A 964 42.75 -14.33 -15.24
C ALA A 964 42.70 -12.86 -14.78
N ALA A 965 43.81 -12.44 -14.17
CA ALA A 965 44.32 -11.08 -13.93
C ALA A 965 43.34 -9.99 -13.46
N GLN A 966 43.52 -9.63 -12.19
CA GLN A 966 43.04 -8.42 -11.54
C GLN A 966 43.16 -7.18 -12.42
N THR A 967 42.14 -6.33 -12.40
CA THR A 967 42.39 -4.89 -12.51
C THR A 967 41.38 -4.09 -11.67
N PRO A 968 41.78 -3.57 -10.50
CA PRO A 968 40.90 -2.90 -9.55
C PRO A 968 40.43 -1.53 -10.06
N VAL A 969 39.33 -1.01 -9.51
CA VAL A 969 39.08 0.43 -9.52
C VAL A 969 40.12 1.12 -8.63
N ASN A 970 40.84 2.10 -9.16
CA ASN A 970 41.84 2.89 -8.42
C ASN A 970 41.36 4.33 -8.21
N GLY A 971 41.35 4.79 -6.96
CA GLY A 971 40.90 6.12 -6.57
C GLY A 971 41.04 6.39 -5.08
N SER A 972 41.12 7.67 -4.71
CA SER A 972 41.31 8.11 -3.32
C SER A 972 40.21 9.01 -2.77
N GLY A 973 39.34 9.58 -3.62
CA GLY A 973 38.26 10.46 -3.16
C GLY A 973 37.05 9.70 -2.59
N HIS A 974 36.31 10.38 -1.73
CA HIS A 974 35.12 9.86 -1.05
C HIS A 974 33.91 10.74 -1.34
N LEU A 975 32.88 10.18 -1.96
CA LEU A 975 31.69 10.93 -2.37
C LEU A 975 30.44 10.36 -1.71
N SER A 976 29.67 11.22 -1.03
CA SER A 976 28.36 10.87 -0.48
C SER A 976 27.26 11.57 -1.26
N LEU A 977 26.29 10.81 -1.77
CA LEU A 977 25.09 11.35 -2.38
C LEU A 977 23.92 10.95 -1.50
N THR A 978 23.25 11.93 -0.89
CA THR A 978 22.15 11.71 0.06
C THR A 978 20.91 12.50 -0.35
N GLY A 979 19.74 11.86 -0.41
CA GLY A 979 18.46 12.57 -0.63
C GLY A 979 18.30 13.26 -1.99
N ASN A 980 19.17 12.97 -2.97
CA ASN A 980 19.12 13.65 -4.27
C ASN A 980 18.10 13.01 -5.21
N ARG A 981 17.60 13.82 -6.14
CA ARG A 981 16.88 13.35 -7.32
C ARG A 981 17.76 13.50 -8.56
N ILE A 982 18.07 12.41 -9.24
CA ILE A 982 19.04 12.38 -10.34
C ILE A 982 18.47 11.68 -11.57
N ARG A 983 18.45 12.37 -12.72
CA ARG A 983 18.04 11.80 -14.02
C ARG A 983 18.97 10.75 -14.58
N ARG A 984 20.27 10.89 -14.38
CA ARG A 984 21.22 9.82 -14.66
C ARG A 984 22.49 10.08 -13.90
N LEU A 985 22.99 9.06 -13.23
CA LEU A 985 24.31 9.09 -12.60
C LEU A 985 25.18 8.15 -13.41
N TRP A 986 26.26 8.64 -14.00
CA TRP A 986 27.13 7.80 -14.81
C TRP A 986 28.60 8.19 -14.68
N THR A 987 29.46 7.28 -15.12
CA THR A 987 30.91 7.43 -15.01
C THR A 987 31.59 7.18 -16.35
N ARG A 988 32.76 7.78 -16.56
CA ARG A 988 33.60 7.49 -17.74
C ARG A 988 34.61 6.40 -17.44
N LEU A 989 34.70 5.44 -18.35
CA LEU A 989 35.79 4.47 -18.39
C LEU A 989 36.77 4.82 -19.53
N PRO A 990 38.05 4.42 -19.45
CA PRO A 990 38.99 4.64 -20.54
C PRO A 990 38.54 3.91 -21.81
N ASN A 991 38.74 4.50 -22.99
CA ASN A 991 38.45 3.83 -24.25
C ASN A 991 39.29 2.54 -24.40
N GLY A 992 38.70 1.47 -24.93
CA GLY A 992 39.36 0.17 -25.05
C GLY A 992 39.53 -0.61 -23.74
N SER A 993 39.02 -0.08 -22.61
CA SER A 993 39.02 -0.78 -21.31
C SER A 993 38.09 -1.99 -21.27
N VAL A 994 37.24 -2.18 -22.28
CA VAL A 994 36.28 -3.29 -22.39
C VAL A 994 36.51 -4.06 -23.68
N SER A 995 36.72 -5.38 -23.58
CA SER A 995 36.83 -6.30 -24.73
C SER A 995 36.26 -7.67 -24.35
N GLY A 996 35.54 -8.33 -25.27
CA GLY A 996 34.94 -9.65 -25.01
C GLY A 996 34.03 -9.65 -23.77
N ASN A 997 33.35 -8.53 -23.52
CA ASN A 997 32.50 -8.25 -22.35
C ASN A 997 33.22 -8.27 -20.98
N ALA A 998 34.54 -8.07 -20.95
CA ALA A 998 35.36 -8.01 -19.73
C ALA A 998 36.22 -6.74 -19.69
N LEU A 999 36.62 -6.32 -18.48
CA LEU A 999 37.62 -5.26 -18.31
C LEU A 999 39.01 -5.79 -18.67
N THR A 1000 39.74 -5.04 -19.49
CA THR A 1000 41.10 -5.39 -19.96
C THR A 1000 42.22 -4.69 -19.18
N GLN A 1001 41.86 -3.69 -18.36
CA GLN A 1001 42.80 -2.86 -17.60
C GLN A 1001 42.17 -2.24 -16.34
N THR A 1002 43.01 -1.67 -15.47
CA THR A 1002 42.60 -0.94 -14.26
C THR A 1002 41.90 0.32 -14.69
N VAL A 1003 40.69 0.52 -14.17
CA VAL A 1003 39.88 1.69 -14.49
C VAL A 1003 39.94 2.70 -13.33
N PRO A 1004 40.08 4.01 -13.62
CA PRO A 1004 40.00 5.03 -12.59
C PRO A 1004 38.56 5.14 -12.08
N GLY A 1005 38.40 5.40 -10.78
CA GLY A 1005 37.11 5.63 -10.12
C GLY A 1005 37.29 6.24 -8.74
N TYR A 1006 36.25 6.33 -7.93
CA TYR A 1006 36.34 6.86 -6.56
C TYR A 1006 36.90 5.84 -5.56
N GLY A 1007 37.51 6.29 -4.45
CA GLY A 1007 37.95 5.41 -3.36
C GLY A 1007 36.75 4.83 -2.59
N SER A 1008 35.75 5.65 -2.31
CA SER A 1008 34.42 5.17 -1.94
C SER A 1008 33.30 6.08 -2.43
N VAL A 1009 32.14 5.47 -2.67
CA VAL A 1009 30.90 6.19 -2.97
C VAL A 1009 29.78 5.63 -2.10
N SER A 1010 29.04 6.51 -1.43
CA SER A 1010 27.84 6.17 -0.68
C SER A 1010 26.62 6.81 -1.34
N LEU A 1011 25.61 6.01 -1.64
CA LEU A 1011 24.31 6.45 -2.15
C LEU A 1011 23.25 6.14 -1.10
N SER A 1012 22.67 7.16 -0.46
CA SER A 1012 21.65 6.99 0.58
C SER A 1012 20.36 7.76 0.28
N GLY A 1013 19.22 7.08 0.21
CA GLY A 1013 17.91 7.75 0.08
C GLY A 1013 17.71 8.55 -1.21
N ASN A 1014 18.45 8.25 -2.29
CA ASN A 1014 18.32 8.98 -3.55
C ASN A 1014 17.20 8.41 -4.43
N GLN A 1015 16.67 9.26 -5.32
CA GLN A 1015 15.83 8.87 -6.45
C GLN A 1015 16.66 8.88 -7.74
N LEU A 1016 16.95 7.71 -8.28
CA LEU A 1016 17.66 7.51 -9.54
C LEU A 1016 16.62 7.20 -10.63
N ILE A 1017 16.46 8.11 -11.58
CA ILE A 1017 15.41 8.05 -12.61
C ILE A 1017 16.03 7.59 -13.93
N ASP A 1018 15.27 6.93 -14.78
CA ASP A 1018 15.70 6.40 -16.08
C ASP A 1018 16.69 5.22 -15.97
N TYR A 1019 17.29 4.80 -17.09
CA TYR A 1019 18.12 3.59 -17.20
C TYR A 1019 19.58 3.93 -17.48
N GLY A 1020 20.46 2.92 -17.37
CA GLY A 1020 21.86 3.07 -17.71
C GLY A 1020 22.67 3.89 -16.70
N HIS A 1021 22.26 3.89 -15.43
CA HIS A 1021 23.11 4.43 -14.36
C HIS A 1021 24.44 3.68 -14.33
N SER A 1022 25.55 4.36 -14.08
CA SER A 1022 26.84 3.70 -13.94
C SER A 1022 27.76 4.37 -12.92
N LEU A 1023 28.65 3.57 -12.34
CA LEU A 1023 29.58 4.04 -11.32
C LEU A 1023 30.85 3.21 -11.34
N ALA A 1024 31.98 3.86 -11.07
CA ALA A 1024 33.27 3.23 -10.84
C ALA A 1024 33.78 3.67 -9.47
N ALA A 1025 33.85 2.75 -8.51
CA ALA A 1025 34.36 3.03 -7.16
C ALA A 1025 35.06 1.80 -6.58
N ALA A 1026 36.06 1.97 -5.70
CA ALA A 1026 36.67 0.84 -5.01
C ALA A 1026 35.74 0.25 -3.93
N VAL A 1027 34.95 1.11 -3.26
CA VAL A 1027 33.91 0.71 -2.30
C VAL A 1027 32.61 1.42 -2.65
N LEU A 1028 31.52 0.67 -2.79
CA LEU A 1028 30.17 1.20 -3.02
C LEU A 1028 29.24 0.79 -1.88
N THR A 1029 28.57 1.77 -1.27
CA THR A 1029 27.47 1.53 -0.34
C THR A 1029 26.19 2.12 -0.94
N MET A 1030 25.11 1.34 -1.01
CA MET A 1030 23.80 1.82 -1.44
C MET A 1030 22.72 1.45 -0.43
N GLN A 1031 22.08 2.44 0.18
CA GLN A 1031 21.05 2.26 1.19
C GLN A 1031 19.78 3.05 0.88
N GLY A 1032 18.61 2.40 0.89
CA GLY A 1032 17.32 3.12 0.83
C GLY A 1032 17.05 3.89 -0.46
N ASN A 1033 17.73 3.59 -1.57
CA ASN A 1033 17.54 4.31 -2.83
C ASN A 1033 16.35 3.76 -3.62
N ARG A 1034 15.67 4.64 -4.36
CA ARG A 1034 14.58 4.29 -5.30
C ARG A 1034 15.10 4.43 -6.73
N LEU A 1035 15.08 3.35 -7.49
CA LEU A 1035 15.43 3.32 -8.91
C LEU A 1035 14.15 3.24 -9.74
N ILE A 1036 13.93 4.20 -10.63
CA ILE A 1036 12.67 4.39 -11.36
C ILE A 1036 12.93 4.27 -12.85
N ASN A 1037 12.49 3.18 -13.48
CA ASN A 1037 12.57 3.03 -14.93
C ASN A 1037 11.29 3.57 -15.60
N ARG A 1038 11.44 4.48 -16.57
CA ARG A 1038 10.32 4.99 -17.38
C ARG A 1038 10.14 4.28 -18.72
N GLY A 1039 10.86 3.17 -18.94
CA GLY A 1039 10.75 2.30 -20.11
C GLY A 1039 11.89 2.51 -21.12
N ALA A 1040 12.47 1.41 -21.61
CA ALA A 1040 13.35 1.41 -22.77
C ALA A 1040 12.52 1.14 -24.03
N GLN A 1041 12.67 1.95 -25.08
CA GLN A 1041 11.98 1.71 -26.36
C GLN A 1041 12.49 0.46 -27.10
N ASN A 1042 13.59 -0.17 -26.65
CA ASN A 1042 14.33 -1.22 -27.36
C ASN A 1042 14.74 -2.40 -26.45
N GLY A 1043 13.77 -3.06 -25.81
CA GLY A 1043 13.99 -4.31 -25.06
C GLY A 1043 14.56 -4.12 -23.65
N PRO A 1044 14.90 -5.21 -22.94
CA PRO A 1044 15.34 -5.16 -21.55
C PRO A 1044 16.70 -4.46 -21.42
N ALA A 1045 16.69 -3.19 -21.01
CA ALA A 1045 17.89 -2.42 -20.68
C ALA A 1045 18.12 -2.44 -19.15
N PRO A 1046 19.36 -2.69 -18.68
CA PRO A 1046 19.63 -2.70 -17.25
C PRO A 1046 19.50 -1.30 -16.64
N ILE A 1047 18.83 -1.22 -15.49
CA ILE A 1047 18.65 0.02 -14.74
C ILE A 1047 20.00 0.65 -14.36
N GLY A 1048 21.02 -0.16 -14.03
CA GLY A 1048 22.38 0.35 -13.83
C GLY A 1048 23.50 -0.69 -13.92
N ARG A 1049 24.74 -0.22 -14.07
CA ARG A 1049 25.99 -1.01 -14.17
C ARG A 1049 27.08 -0.40 -13.27
N PHE A 1050 27.43 -1.07 -12.18
CA PHE A 1050 28.34 -0.53 -11.17
C PHE A 1050 29.66 -1.32 -11.10
N VAL A 1051 30.75 -0.75 -11.62
CA VAL A 1051 32.08 -1.34 -11.54
C VAL A 1051 32.69 -1.03 -10.17
N THR A 1052 32.79 -2.03 -9.30
CA THR A 1052 33.35 -1.83 -7.95
C THR A 1052 34.10 -3.03 -7.42
N ASN A 1053 35.15 -2.78 -6.62
CA ASN A 1053 35.91 -3.85 -5.95
C ASN A 1053 35.12 -4.47 -4.77
N ARG A 1054 34.28 -3.69 -4.09
CA ARG A 1054 33.44 -4.10 -2.94
C ARG A 1054 32.11 -3.34 -2.96
N ALA A 1055 31.00 -4.04 -2.74
CA ALA A 1055 29.67 -3.43 -2.69
C ALA A 1055 28.88 -3.90 -1.45
N ALA A 1056 28.13 -2.98 -0.84
CA ALA A 1056 27.10 -3.26 0.16
C ALA A 1056 25.79 -2.59 -0.27
N LEU A 1057 24.74 -3.39 -0.50
CA LEU A 1057 23.45 -2.94 -1.00
C LEU A 1057 22.36 -3.35 0.00
N THR A 1058 21.58 -2.39 0.52
CA THR A 1058 20.56 -2.66 1.55
C THR A 1058 19.31 -1.78 1.36
N GLY A 1059 18.12 -2.40 1.31
CA GLY A 1059 16.85 -1.67 1.32
C GLY A 1059 16.60 -0.78 0.11
N ASN A 1060 17.16 -1.10 -1.07
CA ASN A 1060 16.90 -0.35 -2.29
C ASN A 1060 15.70 -0.94 -3.05
N VAL A 1061 14.92 -0.09 -3.73
CA VAL A 1061 13.68 -0.47 -4.44
C VAL A 1061 13.80 -0.10 -5.91
N ALA A 1062 13.41 -1.01 -6.81
CA ALA A 1062 13.34 -0.76 -8.25
C ALA A 1062 11.88 -0.82 -8.76
N GLU A 1063 11.46 0.24 -9.46
CA GLU A 1063 10.13 0.38 -10.05
C GLU A 1063 10.19 0.21 -11.57
N MET A 1064 9.50 -0.83 -12.07
CA MET A 1064 9.40 -1.25 -13.48
C MET A 1064 10.74 -1.70 -14.12
N GLY A 1065 10.76 -2.89 -14.73
CA GLY A 1065 11.92 -3.39 -15.49
C GLY A 1065 11.95 -4.93 -15.55
N GLU A 1066 12.07 -5.49 -16.75
CA GLU A 1066 12.07 -6.94 -16.96
C GLU A 1066 13.41 -7.62 -16.66
N ASP A 1067 14.54 -6.88 -16.70
CA ASP A 1067 15.86 -7.39 -16.37
C ASP A 1067 16.62 -6.46 -15.43
N PHE A 1068 16.90 -6.95 -14.22
CA PHE A 1068 17.71 -6.25 -13.23
C PHE A 1068 19.04 -6.99 -13.04
N SER A 1069 20.12 -6.48 -13.65
CA SER A 1069 21.46 -7.06 -13.51
C SER A 1069 22.40 -6.11 -12.77
N PHE A 1070 22.81 -6.48 -11.56
CA PHE A 1070 23.99 -5.90 -10.91
C PHE A 1070 25.24 -6.64 -11.36
N VAL A 1071 26.19 -5.94 -11.99
CA VAL A 1071 27.54 -6.48 -12.22
C VAL A 1071 28.45 -5.95 -11.11
N THR A 1072 28.55 -6.66 -9.98
CA THR A 1072 29.53 -6.34 -8.93
C THR A 1072 30.87 -7.02 -9.26
N VAL A 1073 31.97 -6.27 -9.37
CA VAL A 1073 33.32 -6.80 -9.68
C VAL A 1073 34.12 -7.04 -8.39
N ALA A 1074 33.70 -8.00 -7.58
CA ALA A 1074 34.46 -8.40 -6.40
C ALA A 1074 35.50 -9.48 -6.75
N ALA A 1075 36.73 -9.31 -6.26
CA ALA A 1075 37.88 -10.22 -6.32
C ALA A 1075 37.56 -11.69 -6.71
N ASN A 1076 37.76 -12.01 -7.99
CA ASN A 1076 37.68 -13.35 -8.61
C ASN A 1076 36.31 -14.06 -8.69
N ILE A 1077 35.19 -13.47 -8.28
CA ILE A 1077 33.85 -14.04 -8.53
C ILE A 1077 32.86 -12.91 -8.84
N LEU A 1078 32.34 -12.89 -10.08
CA LEU A 1078 31.16 -12.10 -10.41
C LEU A 1078 29.95 -12.78 -9.76
N GLY A 1079 29.34 -12.15 -8.76
CA GLY A 1079 28.18 -12.66 -8.04
C GLY A 1079 27.04 -11.65 -8.03
N ASN A 1080 25.82 -12.10 -8.32
CA ASN A 1080 24.61 -11.29 -8.16
C ASN A 1080 24.28 -11.20 -6.66
N ALA A 1081 24.28 -9.99 -6.09
CA ALA A 1081 23.88 -9.77 -4.70
C ALA A 1081 22.49 -9.13 -4.68
N ALA A 1082 21.45 -9.97 -4.65
CA ALA A 1082 20.07 -9.50 -4.65
C ALA A 1082 19.65 -9.05 -3.24
N ASN A 1083 19.69 -7.74 -2.98
CA ASN A 1083 19.00 -7.06 -1.88
C ASN A 1083 18.16 -5.89 -2.45
N VAL A 1084 17.49 -6.12 -3.58
CA VAL A 1084 16.62 -5.14 -4.23
C VAL A 1084 15.26 -5.73 -4.45
N LEU A 1085 14.25 -5.06 -3.90
CA LEU A 1085 12.86 -5.38 -4.14
C LEU A 1085 12.47 -4.83 -5.52
N VAL A 1086 12.15 -5.73 -6.45
CA VAL A 1086 11.63 -5.37 -7.77
C VAL A 1086 10.11 -5.37 -7.70
N VAL A 1087 9.49 -4.23 -7.98
CA VAL A 1087 8.03 -4.10 -8.08
C VAL A 1087 7.66 -4.10 -9.55
N SER A 1088 7.30 -5.27 -10.08
CA SER A 1088 6.70 -5.42 -11.42
C SER A 1088 5.20 -5.20 -11.35
N LYS A 1089 4.63 -4.39 -12.26
CA LYS A 1089 3.17 -4.35 -12.45
C LYS A 1089 2.71 -5.72 -12.96
N ILE A 1090 1.72 -6.31 -12.29
CA ILE A 1090 0.86 -7.37 -12.85
C ILE A 1090 -0.18 -6.70 -13.76
#